data_AF-A0A921AVG3-F1
#
_entry.id   AF-A0A921AVG3-F1
#
_cell.length_a   1.000
_cell.length_b   1.000
_cell.length_c   1.000
_cell.angle_alpha   90.00
_cell.angle_beta   90.00
_cell.angle_gamma   90.00
#
_symmetry.space_group_name_H-M   'P 1'
#
loop_
_entity.id
_entity.type
_entity.pdbx_description
1 polymer ?
#
loop_
_entity_poly.entity_id
_entity_poly.type
_entity_poly.pdbx_seq_one_letter_code
_entity_poly.pdbx_strand_id
1 'polypeptide(L)'
;MARHTYLTMMAPGEARELWFSRIDALGEALEESVPLSSALHRVLSRPVEALRSSPAFHGAAMDGIAVKAEDTFTASTRRPLRLEIGRNAFWINTGHPLPEGCNSVIMVEHVNLEEGGKTVVIEKAAFPWQHVRKLGEDMVATEIILAPGVVIGPYEMGALAAGGVTHPVVFRKPKVAIIPSGSEIVALDEAKEEDLRAGRALPEFNSLIFSAMIEEAGGEARVFPVVPDDPDRIRESVRLAVEEGADLVVLNAGSSAGSHDYTADVIASMGELLVHGVAVMPGKPTALGVVEACGRRVPVAGTPGYPVSAIVAMEEFVLPLLARRLKRSMIRRESLEVVPCNPIPSRPGMEERVRVKLGMVEGTCFAVPLPRGAGTVTSLSRADAVIPIERDREGLNAGECVRAELFRSREQIEGALLAVGSHDNTLDLIDSMLRKSHPGFRLTSAHVGSLGGLLALSRGQCHLAGSHLLDEETGIYNQRAMREHLKGVPSLLVQLVEREQGIMVMPGNPKDVVSFEDLCREDVRFINRQRGSGTRVLLDYELKKRGLSPARIQGYRDEEYTHMNVAAAVLSGRADAGLGVRSAAAALGLEFLSVGVEEYDLVIPCRYAEEERILALLEVIRSEEFKKSVAAMGGYGIARTGEVIWEYDGK
;
A
#
# COMPACT_ATOMS: atom_id res chain seq x y z
N MET A 1 -15.42 38.64 13.26
CA MET A 1 -14.48 38.15 12.23
C MET A 1 -15.26 37.27 11.27
N ALA A 2 -15.15 37.53 9.96
CA ALA A 2 -15.91 36.82 8.94
C ALA A 2 -15.32 35.41 8.73
N ARG A 3 -16.16 34.36 8.77
CA ARG A 3 -15.74 33.01 8.38
C ARG A 3 -15.52 32.98 6.87
N HIS A 4 -14.39 32.45 6.41
CA HIS A 4 -14.18 32.17 4.99
C HIS A 4 -15.10 31.01 4.59
N THR A 5 -16.17 31.32 3.86
CA THR A 5 -17.06 30.32 3.25
C THR A 5 -16.38 29.77 2.00
N TYR A 6 -16.29 28.44 1.87
CA TYR A 6 -15.81 27.79 0.65
C TYR A 6 -16.57 28.37 -0.57
N LEU A 7 -15.82 28.92 -1.52
CA LEU A 7 -16.31 29.53 -2.75
C LEU A 7 -16.85 28.44 -3.69
N THR A 8 -18.02 27.86 -3.39
CA THR A 8 -18.65 26.78 -4.18
C THR A 8 -17.80 25.50 -4.28
N MET A 9 -18.22 24.44 -3.59
CA MET A 9 -17.52 23.14 -3.65
C MET A 9 -17.55 22.56 -5.08
N MET A 10 -16.38 22.39 -5.68
CA MET A 10 -16.22 21.87 -7.05
C MET A 10 -16.01 20.35 -7.05
N ALA A 11 -16.52 19.63 -8.05
CA ALA A 11 -16.21 18.21 -8.18
C ALA A 11 -14.71 18.00 -8.50
N PRO A 12 -14.06 16.92 -8.04
CA PRO A 12 -12.63 16.68 -8.27
C PRO A 12 -12.23 16.74 -9.75
N GLY A 13 -13.04 16.15 -10.64
CA GLY A 13 -12.80 16.18 -12.07
C GLY A 13 -12.86 17.59 -12.67
N GLU A 14 -13.85 18.40 -12.29
CA GLU A 14 -14.00 19.78 -12.73
C GLU A 14 -12.83 20.66 -12.24
N ALA A 15 -12.44 20.49 -10.97
CA ALA A 15 -11.30 21.20 -10.37
C ALA A 15 -9.99 20.89 -11.09
N ARG A 16 -9.78 19.62 -11.45
CA ARG A 16 -8.60 19.18 -12.21
C ARG A 16 -8.56 19.80 -13.60
N GLU A 17 -9.66 19.75 -14.35
CA GLU A 17 -9.72 20.32 -15.70
C GLU A 17 -9.51 21.84 -15.69
N LEU A 18 -10.13 22.56 -14.75
CA LEU A 18 -9.92 24.00 -14.57
C LEU A 18 -8.44 24.32 -14.32
N TRP A 19 -7.82 23.61 -13.37
CA TRP A 19 -6.42 23.84 -13.04
C TRP A 19 -5.49 23.49 -14.20
N PHE A 20 -5.70 22.35 -14.86
CA PHE A 20 -4.85 21.88 -15.96
C PHE A 20 -4.94 22.80 -17.18
N SER A 21 -6.13 23.27 -17.53
CA SER A 21 -6.30 24.24 -18.62
C SER A 21 -5.50 25.51 -18.40
N ARG A 22 -5.40 25.99 -17.15
CA ARG A 22 -4.60 27.17 -16.80
C ARG A 22 -3.11 26.90 -16.86
N ILE A 23 -2.68 25.68 -16.52
CA ILE A 23 -1.28 25.27 -16.54
C ILE A 23 -0.75 25.03 -17.96
N ASP A 24 -1.56 24.44 -18.85
CA ASP A 24 -1.16 24.19 -20.24
C ASP A 24 -0.86 25.50 -20.98
N ALA A 25 -1.50 26.60 -20.59
CA ALA A 25 -1.21 27.94 -21.10
C ALA A 25 0.15 28.51 -20.64
N LEU A 26 0.86 27.85 -19.71
CA LEU A 26 2.13 28.31 -19.15
C LEU A 26 3.37 27.83 -19.95
N GLY A 27 3.20 26.95 -20.94
CA GLY A 27 4.28 26.48 -21.82
C GLY A 27 4.59 24.99 -21.71
N GLU A 28 5.46 24.52 -22.61
CA GLU A 28 5.74 23.10 -22.86
C GLU A 28 6.64 22.45 -21.79
N ALA A 29 6.68 21.11 -21.80
CA ALA A 29 7.57 20.33 -20.95
C ALA A 29 9.02 20.53 -21.38
N LEU A 30 9.94 20.64 -20.42
CA LEU A 30 11.35 20.79 -20.72
C LEU A 30 11.97 19.42 -21.08
N GLU A 31 12.87 19.43 -22.06
CA GLU A 31 13.63 18.26 -22.50
C GLU A 31 15.08 18.34 -21.99
N GLU A 32 15.71 17.19 -21.78
CA GLU A 32 17.13 17.09 -21.49
C GLU A 32 17.74 15.83 -22.10
N SER A 33 19.04 15.88 -22.38
CA SER A 33 19.81 14.72 -22.81
C SER A 33 20.49 14.10 -21.60
N VAL A 34 20.29 12.81 -21.35
CA VAL A 34 20.86 12.11 -20.19
C VAL A 34 21.72 10.93 -20.60
N PRO A 35 22.79 10.58 -19.86
CA PRO A 35 23.50 9.34 -20.08
C PRO A 35 22.56 8.13 -19.97
N LEU A 36 22.75 7.11 -20.82
CA LEU A 36 21.92 5.91 -20.84
C LEU A 36 21.84 5.24 -19.46
N SER A 37 22.93 5.26 -18.68
CA SER A 37 22.98 4.74 -17.30
C SER A 37 22.01 5.44 -16.33
N SER A 38 21.52 6.64 -16.67
CA SER A 38 20.54 7.42 -15.89
C SER A 38 19.18 7.54 -16.59
N ALA A 39 18.97 6.79 -17.67
CA ALA A 39 17.77 6.86 -18.51
C ALA A 39 16.63 5.93 -18.05
N LEU A 40 16.91 4.95 -17.18
CA LEU A 40 15.88 4.06 -16.64
C LEU A 40 14.74 4.85 -15.98
N HIS A 41 13.50 4.49 -16.29
CA HIS A 41 12.25 5.15 -15.86
C HIS A 41 12.05 6.58 -16.37
N ARG A 42 12.93 7.10 -17.25
CA ARG A 42 12.72 8.37 -17.94
C ARG A 42 11.79 8.19 -19.12
N VAL A 43 11.13 9.27 -19.56
CA VAL A 43 10.21 9.24 -20.70
C VAL A 43 10.90 9.88 -21.91
N LEU A 44 10.97 9.16 -23.03
CA LEU A 44 11.51 9.71 -24.28
C LEU A 44 10.68 10.90 -24.76
N SER A 45 11.35 11.99 -25.11
CA SER A 45 10.69 13.20 -25.61
C SER A 45 10.62 13.26 -27.14
N ARG A 46 11.54 12.56 -27.82
CA ARG A 46 11.68 12.53 -29.28
C ARG A 46 11.72 11.09 -29.79
N PRO A 47 11.37 10.84 -31.06
CA PRO A 47 11.66 9.55 -31.69
C PRO A 47 13.16 9.28 -31.63
N VAL A 48 13.53 8.04 -31.36
CA VAL A 48 14.93 7.62 -31.29
C VAL A 48 15.25 6.77 -32.50
N GLU A 49 16.20 7.24 -33.30
CA GLU A 49 16.76 6.52 -34.43
C GLU A 49 17.97 5.69 -33.99
N ALA A 50 18.13 4.50 -34.58
CA ALA A 50 19.36 3.73 -34.41
C ALA A 50 20.53 4.45 -35.10
N LEU A 51 21.62 4.68 -34.37
CA LEU A 51 22.85 5.27 -34.89
C LEU A 51 23.76 4.24 -35.57
N ARG A 52 23.49 2.95 -35.35
CA ARG A 52 24.17 1.81 -35.99
C ARG A 52 23.21 0.65 -36.17
N SER A 53 23.47 -0.17 -37.19
CA SER A 53 22.75 -1.42 -37.37
C SER A 53 23.16 -2.45 -36.31
N SER A 54 22.22 -3.29 -35.89
CA SER A 54 22.45 -4.43 -35.00
C SER A 54 22.02 -5.72 -35.71
N PRO A 55 22.92 -6.69 -35.93
CA PRO A 55 24.38 -6.55 -35.89
C PRO A 55 24.89 -5.59 -36.98
N ALA A 56 26.10 -5.05 -36.81
CA ALA A 56 26.72 -4.11 -37.75
C ALA A 56 27.39 -4.80 -38.97
N PHE A 57 27.34 -6.13 -39.03
CA PHE A 57 27.95 -6.95 -40.07
C PHE A 57 27.18 -8.27 -40.21
N HIS A 58 27.44 -9.03 -41.27
CA HIS A 58 26.93 -10.39 -41.41
C HIS A 58 27.76 -11.35 -40.55
N GLY A 59 27.16 -11.88 -39.48
CA GLY A 59 27.84 -12.72 -38.51
C GLY A 59 27.31 -14.16 -38.47
N ALA A 60 28.11 -15.08 -37.96
CA ALA A 60 27.66 -16.45 -37.73
C ALA A 60 26.59 -16.48 -36.62
N ALA A 61 25.49 -17.18 -36.86
CA ALA A 61 24.44 -17.43 -35.87
C ALA A 61 24.72 -18.69 -35.03
N MET A 62 25.61 -19.57 -35.50
CA MET A 62 25.97 -20.84 -34.88
C MET A 62 27.48 -21.07 -34.97
N ASP A 63 28.03 -21.91 -34.10
CA ASP A 63 29.41 -22.40 -34.19
C ASP A 63 29.53 -23.46 -35.29
N GLY A 64 30.61 -23.43 -36.07
CA GLY A 64 30.84 -24.41 -37.13
C GLY A 64 31.79 -23.93 -38.22
N ILE A 65 31.44 -24.19 -39.48
CA ILE A 65 32.23 -23.75 -40.64
C ILE A 65 31.46 -22.74 -41.50
N ALA A 66 32.08 -21.61 -41.80
CA ALA A 66 31.62 -20.68 -42.82
C ALA A 66 32.03 -21.19 -44.20
N VAL A 67 31.07 -21.16 -45.12
CA VAL A 67 31.20 -21.66 -46.49
C VAL A 67 30.54 -20.71 -47.48
N LYS A 68 30.91 -20.85 -48.75
CA LYS A 68 30.09 -20.37 -49.86
C LYS A 68 29.02 -21.42 -50.16
N ALA A 69 27.75 -21.10 -49.93
CA ALA A 69 26.64 -22.06 -50.00
C ALA A 69 26.62 -22.83 -51.32
N GLU A 70 26.87 -22.15 -52.43
CA GLU A 70 26.86 -22.71 -53.78
C GLU A 70 27.88 -23.85 -53.97
N ASP A 71 29.02 -23.77 -53.26
CA ASP A 71 30.06 -24.80 -53.32
C ASP A 71 29.63 -26.09 -52.59
N THR A 72 28.55 -26.05 -51.82
CA THR A 72 28.04 -27.19 -51.04
C THR A 72 26.88 -27.93 -51.71
N PHE A 73 26.31 -27.42 -52.81
CA PHE A 73 25.05 -27.91 -53.38
C PHE A 73 25.07 -29.38 -53.84
N THR A 74 26.24 -29.97 -54.07
CA THR A 74 26.37 -31.39 -54.43
C THR A 74 26.41 -32.33 -53.22
N ALA A 75 26.47 -31.80 -51.99
CA ALA A 75 26.54 -32.59 -50.77
C ALA A 75 25.20 -33.30 -50.48
N SER A 76 25.27 -34.60 -50.23
CA SER A 76 24.14 -35.40 -49.75
C SER A 76 24.64 -36.59 -48.93
N THR A 77 23.79 -37.25 -48.15
CA THR A 77 24.18 -38.47 -47.42
C THR A 77 24.72 -39.57 -48.35
N ARG A 78 24.24 -39.63 -49.60
CA ARG A 78 24.72 -40.60 -50.61
C ARG A 78 26.00 -40.15 -51.31
N ARG A 79 26.31 -38.85 -51.26
CA ARG A 79 27.50 -38.24 -51.86
C ARG A 79 28.02 -37.15 -50.92
N PRO A 80 28.67 -37.51 -49.81
CA PRO A 80 29.24 -36.53 -48.88
C PRO A 80 30.28 -35.68 -49.59
N LEU A 81 30.35 -34.40 -49.24
CA LEU A 81 31.28 -33.45 -49.83
C LEU A 81 32.42 -33.17 -48.86
N ARG A 82 33.66 -33.25 -49.36
CA ARG A 82 34.88 -32.88 -48.65
C ARG A 82 35.23 -31.43 -48.92
N LEU A 83 35.41 -30.65 -47.86
CA LEU A 83 35.85 -29.26 -47.90
C LEU A 83 37.18 -29.14 -47.15
N GLU A 84 38.11 -28.38 -47.71
CA GLU A 84 39.44 -28.09 -47.16
C GLU A 84 39.38 -26.83 -46.30
N ILE A 85 39.79 -26.97 -45.03
CA ILE A 85 39.83 -25.88 -44.06
C ILE A 85 40.87 -24.84 -44.49
N GLY A 86 40.47 -23.57 -44.49
CA GLY A 86 41.30 -22.44 -44.92
C GLY A 86 41.24 -22.16 -46.43
N ARG A 87 40.48 -22.96 -47.19
CA ARG A 87 40.28 -22.75 -48.64
C ARG A 87 38.82 -22.57 -49.02
N ASN A 88 37.96 -23.55 -48.72
CA ASN A 88 36.53 -23.52 -49.05
C ASN A 88 35.62 -23.82 -47.85
N ALA A 89 36.21 -23.99 -46.67
CA ALA A 89 35.55 -23.98 -45.37
C ALA A 89 36.44 -23.25 -44.35
N PHE A 90 35.84 -22.49 -43.44
CA PHE A 90 36.57 -21.72 -42.43
C PHE A 90 35.90 -21.88 -41.07
N TRP A 91 36.66 -22.29 -40.05
CA TRP A 91 36.12 -22.36 -38.69
C TRP A 91 35.64 -20.98 -38.22
N ILE A 92 34.42 -20.95 -37.68
CA ILE A 92 33.79 -19.74 -37.19
C ILE A 92 32.99 -20.04 -35.92
N ASN A 93 33.04 -19.10 -34.99
CA ASN A 93 32.22 -19.12 -33.79
C ASN A 93 31.06 -18.13 -33.94
N THR A 94 29.99 -18.40 -33.21
CA THR A 94 28.80 -17.55 -33.10
C THR A 94 29.18 -16.12 -32.78
N GLY A 95 28.60 -15.17 -33.51
CA GLY A 95 28.86 -13.74 -33.35
C GLY A 95 30.09 -13.22 -34.11
N HIS A 96 30.95 -14.07 -34.68
CA HIS A 96 32.07 -13.62 -35.50
C HIS A 96 31.61 -13.20 -36.91
N PRO A 97 32.30 -12.24 -37.56
CA PRO A 97 32.00 -11.85 -38.93
C PRO A 97 32.27 -13.00 -39.91
N LEU A 98 31.43 -13.13 -40.94
CA LEU A 98 31.67 -14.08 -42.01
C LEU A 98 32.98 -13.77 -42.75
N PRO A 99 33.80 -14.79 -43.07
CA PRO A 99 34.96 -14.62 -43.94
C PRO A 99 34.55 -14.15 -45.34
N GLU A 100 35.47 -13.46 -46.02
CA GLU A 100 35.24 -12.98 -47.38
C GLU A 100 34.87 -14.13 -48.33
N GLY A 101 33.83 -13.94 -49.13
CA GLY A 101 33.34 -14.94 -50.08
C GLY A 101 32.42 -16.01 -49.48
N CYS A 102 32.27 -16.09 -48.15
CA CYS A 102 31.28 -16.96 -47.49
C CYS A 102 29.93 -16.26 -47.34
N ASN A 103 28.83 -17.01 -47.46
CA ASN A 103 27.47 -16.51 -47.30
C ASN A 103 26.58 -17.43 -46.44
N SER A 104 27.16 -18.45 -45.81
CA SER A 104 26.41 -19.45 -45.03
C SER A 104 27.30 -20.10 -43.96
N VAL A 105 26.68 -20.63 -42.91
CA VAL A 105 27.36 -21.39 -41.85
C VAL A 105 26.72 -22.76 -41.72
N ILE A 106 27.55 -23.81 -41.64
CA ILE A 106 27.11 -25.17 -41.31
C ILE A 106 27.49 -25.42 -39.86
N MET A 107 26.51 -25.77 -39.03
CA MET A 107 26.70 -26.03 -37.60
C MET A 107 27.71 -27.15 -37.37
N VAL A 108 28.54 -27.04 -36.34
CA VAL A 108 29.61 -28.00 -36.03
C VAL A 108 29.11 -29.44 -35.91
N GLU A 109 27.89 -29.64 -35.42
CA GLU A 109 27.23 -30.95 -35.29
C GLU A 109 26.96 -31.64 -36.64
N HIS A 110 26.97 -30.88 -37.73
CA HIS A 110 26.77 -31.37 -39.10
C HIS A 110 28.09 -31.49 -39.88
N VAL A 111 29.23 -31.31 -39.21
CA VAL A 111 30.56 -31.29 -39.81
C VAL A 111 31.38 -32.44 -39.21
N ASN A 112 31.82 -33.38 -40.05
CA ASN A 112 32.70 -34.46 -39.62
C ASN A 112 34.15 -34.12 -39.97
N LEU A 113 35.04 -34.03 -38.97
CA LEU A 113 36.45 -33.73 -39.18
C LEU A 113 37.23 -35.02 -39.54
N GLU A 114 37.98 -35.00 -40.64
CA GLU A 114 38.85 -36.14 -41.01
C GLU A 114 40.15 -36.15 -40.19
N GLU A 115 40.79 -37.33 -40.09
CA GLU A 115 42.09 -37.49 -39.44
C GLU A 115 43.14 -36.53 -40.02
N GLY A 116 43.80 -35.76 -39.16
CA GLY A 116 44.76 -34.72 -39.54
C GLY A 116 44.18 -33.30 -39.62
N GLY A 117 42.87 -33.12 -39.45
CA GLY A 117 42.24 -31.83 -39.13
C GLY A 117 42.16 -30.79 -40.26
N LYS A 118 42.60 -31.13 -41.47
CA LYS A 118 42.64 -30.22 -42.63
C LYS A 118 41.40 -30.29 -43.52
N THR A 119 40.59 -31.34 -43.38
CA THR A 119 39.43 -31.60 -44.23
C THR A 119 38.21 -31.90 -43.38
N VAL A 120 37.08 -31.33 -43.76
CA VAL A 120 35.77 -31.61 -43.17
C VAL A 120 34.83 -32.22 -44.19
N VAL A 121 33.98 -33.13 -43.73
CA VAL A 121 32.98 -33.81 -44.53
C VAL A 121 31.59 -33.34 -44.11
N ILE A 122 30.83 -32.86 -45.08
CA ILE A 122 29.43 -32.48 -44.91
C ILE A 122 28.52 -33.41 -45.72
N GLU A 123 27.35 -33.72 -45.17
CA GLU A 123 26.39 -34.63 -45.80
C GLU A 123 25.12 -33.92 -46.27
N LYS A 124 25.01 -32.62 -46.02
CA LYS A 124 23.89 -31.77 -46.44
C LYS A 124 24.43 -30.48 -47.01
N ALA A 125 23.83 -30.03 -48.11
CA ALA A 125 24.10 -28.71 -48.66
C ALA A 125 23.63 -27.62 -47.70
N ALA A 126 24.37 -26.52 -47.66
CA ALA A 126 23.97 -25.27 -47.04
C ALA A 126 23.23 -24.39 -48.03
N PHE A 127 22.27 -23.59 -47.57
CA PHE A 127 21.58 -22.59 -48.37
C PHE A 127 22.16 -21.20 -48.14
N PRO A 128 22.08 -20.26 -49.11
CA PRO A 128 22.52 -18.89 -48.90
C PRO A 128 21.86 -18.26 -47.66
N TRP A 129 22.66 -17.61 -46.82
CA TRP A 129 22.26 -16.98 -45.55
C TRP A 129 21.76 -17.91 -44.44
N GLN A 130 21.91 -19.23 -44.59
CA GLN A 130 21.60 -20.18 -43.52
C GLN A 130 22.56 -19.97 -42.33
N HIS A 131 22.00 -19.92 -41.12
CA HIS A 131 22.73 -19.69 -39.87
C HIS A 131 23.64 -18.44 -39.91
N VAL A 132 23.22 -17.41 -40.63
CA VAL A 132 23.88 -16.10 -40.67
C VAL A 132 22.94 -15.07 -40.06
N ARG A 133 23.41 -14.35 -39.04
CA ARG A 133 22.76 -13.13 -38.58
C ARG A 133 23.09 -12.01 -39.54
N LYS A 134 22.11 -11.50 -40.27
CA LYS A 134 22.35 -10.48 -41.31
C LYS A 134 22.60 -9.12 -40.67
N LEU A 135 23.38 -8.27 -41.35
CA LEU A 135 23.54 -6.87 -40.97
C LEU A 135 22.15 -6.25 -40.83
N GLY A 136 21.90 -5.66 -39.67
CA GLY A 136 20.64 -4.98 -39.35
C GLY A 136 19.41 -5.89 -39.27
N GLU A 137 19.60 -7.18 -39.00
CA GLU A 137 18.49 -8.12 -38.78
C GLU A 137 17.59 -7.73 -37.60
N ASP A 138 18.15 -7.10 -36.56
CA ASP A 138 17.41 -6.60 -35.40
C ASP A 138 16.97 -5.14 -35.61
N MET A 139 17.90 -4.27 -36.01
CA MET A 139 17.60 -2.89 -36.39
C MET A 139 18.62 -2.35 -37.40
N VAL A 140 18.19 -1.48 -38.29
CA VAL A 140 19.06 -0.82 -39.28
C VAL A 140 19.37 0.61 -38.83
N ALA A 141 20.58 1.10 -39.08
CA ALA A 141 20.89 2.52 -38.85
C ALA A 141 19.84 3.43 -39.53
N THR A 142 19.48 4.54 -38.87
CA THR A 142 18.40 5.49 -39.22
C THR A 142 16.97 5.00 -39.02
N GLU A 143 16.76 3.72 -38.67
CA GLU A 143 15.44 3.22 -38.29
C GLU A 143 14.99 3.81 -36.95
N ILE A 144 13.72 4.24 -36.86
CA ILE A 144 13.14 4.66 -35.58
C ILE A 144 12.87 3.41 -34.75
N ILE A 145 13.64 3.24 -33.67
CA ILE A 145 13.55 2.06 -32.78
C ILE A 145 12.63 2.29 -31.58
N LEU A 146 12.42 3.56 -31.17
CA LEU A 146 11.52 3.91 -30.07
C LEU A 146 10.78 5.23 -30.35
N ALA A 147 9.50 5.26 -30.01
CA ALA A 147 8.63 6.42 -30.16
C ALA A 147 8.74 7.39 -28.96
N PRO A 148 8.45 8.70 -29.14
CA PRO A 148 8.29 9.61 -28.01
C PRO A 148 7.12 9.16 -27.10
N GLY A 149 7.23 9.44 -25.81
CA GLY A 149 6.28 9.02 -24.77
C GLY A 149 6.55 7.63 -24.18
N VAL A 150 7.47 6.85 -24.76
CA VAL A 150 7.89 5.57 -24.19
C VAL A 150 8.65 5.80 -22.89
N VAL A 151 8.23 5.10 -21.83
CA VAL A 151 8.99 5.00 -20.56
C VAL A 151 10.12 4.00 -20.78
N ILE A 152 11.35 4.42 -20.57
CA ILE A 152 12.53 3.58 -20.77
C ILE A 152 12.58 2.52 -19.65
N GLY A 153 12.31 1.27 -19.99
CA GLY A 153 12.49 0.10 -19.14
C GLY A 153 13.75 -0.70 -19.48
N PRO A 154 13.94 -1.89 -18.89
CA PRO A 154 15.12 -2.72 -19.13
C PRO A 154 15.33 -3.11 -20.59
N TYR A 155 14.25 -3.34 -21.34
CA TYR A 155 14.33 -3.74 -22.75
C TYR A 155 14.63 -2.56 -23.66
N GLU A 156 14.04 -1.40 -23.39
CA GLU A 156 14.33 -0.16 -24.11
C GLU A 156 15.78 0.26 -23.89
N MET A 157 16.32 0.08 -22.69
CA MET A 157 17.75 0.28 -22.40
C MET A 157 18.65 -0.58 -23.31
N GLY A 158 18.26 -1.85 -23.50
CA GLY A 158 18.95 -2.77 -24.41
C GLY A 158 18.87 -2.33 -25.87
N ALA A 159 17.69 -1.94 -26.34
CA ALA A 159 17.48 -1.45 -27.71
C ALA A 159 18.28 -0.17 -27.99
N LEU A 160 18.26 0.80 -27.06
CA LEU A 160 19.06 2.03 -27.15
C LEU A 160 20.56 1.71 -27.21
N ALA A 161 21.04 0.80 -26.35
CA ALA A 161 22.44 0.38 -26.36
C ALA A 161 22.83 -0.32 -27.67
N ALA A 162 22.00 -1.25 -28.16
CA ALA A 162 22.23 -1.96 -29.43
C ALA A 162 22.28 -0.97 -30.60
N GLY A 163 21.33 -0.04 -30.67
CA GLY A 163 21.27 1.04 -31.65
C GLY A 163 22.35 2.12 -31.48
N GLY A 164 23.21 2.03 -30.45
CA GLY A 164 24.33 2.95 -30.24
C GLY A 164 23.94 4.29 -29.60
N VAL A 165 22.72 4.41 -29.10
CA VAL A 165 22.19 5.63 -28.47
C VAL A 165 22.59 5.64 -26.99
N THR A 166 23.65 6.38 -26.68
CA THR A 166 24.19 6.49 -25.31
C THR A 166 23.62 7.68 -24.54
N HIS A 167 22.97 8.62 -25.21
CA HIS A 167 22.42 9.84 -24.62
C HIS A 167 21.01 10.15 -25.18
N PRO A 168 19.98 9.39 -24.78
CA PRO A 168 18.61 9.65 -25.22
C PRO A 168 18.11 11.02 -24.73
N VAL A 169 17.28 11.67 -25.55
CA VAL A 169 16.60 12.92 -25.18
C VAL A 169 15.26 12.58 -24.52
N VAL A 170 15.12 12.99 -23.26
CA VAL A 170 13.99 12.63 -22.39
C VAL A 170 13.29 13.89 -21.86
N PHE A 171 12.05 13.76 -21.43
CA PHE A 171 11.42 14.82 -20.62
C PHE A 171 12.18 14.97 -19.30
N ARG A 172 12.52 16.21 -18.94
CA ARG A 172 13.15 16.55 -17.66
C ARG A 172 12.22 16.19 -16.52
N LYS A 173 12.77 15.69 -15.41
CA LYS A 173 12.00 15.48 -14.18
C LYS A 173 11.42 16.82 -13.70
N PRO A 174 10.09 16.94 -13.48
CA PRO A 174 9.51 18.11 -12.85
C PRO A 174 10.02 18.27 -11.42
N LYS A 175 10.50 19.46 -11.07
CA LYS A 175 10.95 19.80 -9.72
C LYS A 175 9.76 20.26 -8.89
N VAL A 176 9.45 19.55 -7.82
CA VAL A 176 8.33 19.83 -6.94
C VAL A 176 8.86 20.28 -5.59
N ALA A 177 8.61 21.54 -5.24
CA ALA A 177 8.91 22.06 -3.90
C ALA A 177 7.77 21.70 -2.95
N ILE A 178 8.10 21.16 -1.77
CA ILE A 178 7.17 20.85 -0.70
C ILE A 178 7.45 21.82 0.44
N ILE A 179 6.44 22.60 0.84
CA ILE A 179 6.54 23.58 1.92
C ILE A 179 5.57 23.14 3.03
N PRO A 180 6.07 22.57 4.13
CA PRO A 180 5.25 22.31 5.31
C PRO A 180 4.96 23.60 6.05
N SER A 181 3.74 23.75 6.56
CA SER A 181 3.33 24.89 7.36
C SER A 181 2.51 24.47 8.57
N GLY A 182 2.77 25.11 9.70
CA GLY A 182 2.01 24.98 10.94
C GLY A 182 2.84 25.43 12.13
N SER A 183 2.26 26.25 13.01
CA SER A 183 2.98 26.75 14.19
C SER A 183 3.31 25.65 15.21
N GLU A 184 2.58 24.55 15.19
CA GLU A 184 2.81 23.36 16.00
C GLU A 184 3.72 22.33 15.31
N ILE A 185 4.05 22.51 14.04
CA ILE A 185 4.76 21.50 13.25
C ILE A 185 6.27 21.68 13.44
N VAL A 186 6.98 20.57 13.64
CA VAL A 186 8.44 20.54 13.78
C VAL A 186 9.06 19.47 12.89
N ALA A 187 10.33 19.67 12.50
CA ALA A 187 11.07 18.66 11.77
C ALA A 187 11.22 17.36 12.60
N LEU A 188 11.35 16.21 11.92
CA LEU A 188 11.37 14.90 12.59
C LEU A 188 12.54 14.73 13.57
N ASP A 189 13.70 15.29 13.25
CA ASP A 189 14.90 15.27 14.08
C ASP A 189 14.85 16.27 15.24
N GLU A 190 13.97 17.25 15.17
CA GLU A 190 13.70 18.23 16.23
C GLU A 190 12.54 17.80 17.16
N ALA A 191 11.79 16.76 16.78
CA ALA A 191 10.62 16.28 17.53
C ALA A 191 11.02 15.58 18.84
N LYS A 192 11.05 16.33 19.94
CA LYS A 192 11.32 15.78 21.27
C LYS A 192 10.10 15.09 21.86
N GLU A 193 10.30 13.89 22.38
CA GLU A 193 9.25 13.07 23.02
C GLU A 193 8.47 13.83 24.12
N GLU A 194 9.15 14.70 24.88
CA GLU A 194 8.52 15.53 25.91
C GLU A 194 7.53 16.57 25.35
N ASP A 195 7.82 17.12 24.18
CA ASP A 195 6.97 18.10 23.49
C ASP A 195 5.80 17.42 22.78
N LEU A 196 6.04 16.24 22.20
CA LEU A 196 5.01 15.39 21.60
C LEU A 196 3.97 14.96 22.64
N ARG A 197 4.43 14.43 23.79
CA ARG A 197 3.53 14.01 24.88
C ARG A 197 2.73 15.18 25.46
N ALA A 198 3.31 16.37 25.49
CA ALA A 198 2.65 17.57 25.97
C ALA A 198 1.73 18.24 24.93
N GLY A 199 1.71 17.76 23.68
CA GLY A 199 0.97 18.37 22.58
C GLY A 199 1.48 19.76 22.19
N ARG A 200 2.74 20.07 22.48
CA ARG A 200 3.39 21.34 22.11
C ARG A 200 3.92 21.33 20.67
N ALA A 201 4.19 20.15 20.13
CA ALA A 201 4.71 19.96 18.80
C ALA A 201 4.10 18.72 18.14
N LEU A 202 4.03 18.72 16.82
CA LEU A 202 3.64 17.61 15.97
C LEU A 202 4.75 17.33 14.95
N PRO A 203 5.15 16.07 14.74
CA PRO A 203 6.22 15.72 13.82
C PRO A 203 5.75 15.86 12.38
N GLU A 204 6.53 16.54 11.55
CA GLU A 204 6.25 16.68 10.12
C GLU A 204 6.69 15.42 9.37
N PHE A 205 5.74 14.59 8.94
CA PHE A 205 6.01 13.39 8.15
C PHE A 205 5.30 13.36 6.79
N ASN A 206 4.43 14.33 6.50
CA ASN A 206 3.71 14.38 5.23
C ASN A 206 4.68 14.60 4.07
N SER A 207 5.75 15.40 4.25
CA SER A 207 6.76 15.60 3.21
C SER A 207 7.48 14.33 2.80
N LEU A 208 7.68 13.37 3.71
CA LEU A 208 8.25 12.06 3.37
C LEU A 208 7.32 11.30 2.42
N ILE A 209 6.02 11.33 2.70
CA ILE A 209 5.01 10.66 1.89
C ILE A 209 4.93 11.33 0.51
N PHE A 210 4.85 12.66 0.46
CA PHE A 210 4.76 13.39 -0.80
C PHE A 210 6.00 13.20 -1.66
N SER A 211 7.20 13.25 -1.06
CA SER A 211 8.45 13.04 -1.78
C SER A 211 8.47 11.68 -2.46
N ALA A 212 8.11 10.61 -1.74
CA ALA A 212 8.03 9.26 -2.30
C ALA A 212 6.99 9.18 -3.44
N MET A 213 5.79 9.75 -3.25
CA MET A 213 4.76 9.77 -4.30
C MET A 213 5.20 10.54 -5.55
N ILE A 214 5.92 11.66 -5.39
CA ILE A 214 6.46 12.48 -6.49
C ILE A 214 7.56 11.72 -7.24
N GLU A 215 8.46 11.06 -6.52
CA GLU A 215 9.57 10.29 -7.09
C GLU A 215 9.07 9.06 -7.87
N GLU A 216 8.13 8.29 -7.31
CA GLU A 216 7.41 7.22 -8.03
C GLU A 216 6.66 7.77 -9.26
N ALA A 217 6.17 9.01 -9.15
CA ALA A 217 5.55 9.71 -10.27
C ALA A 217 6.54 10.24 -11.32
N GLY A 218 7.86 10.03 -11.14
CA GLY A 218 8.92 10.47 -12.05
C GLY A 218 9.36 11.93 -11.89
N GLY A 219 8.91 12.59 -10.83
CA GLY A 219 9.35 13.94 -10.44
C GLY A 219 10.60 13.93 -9.56
N GLU A 220 11.03 15.12 -9.17
CA GLU A 220 12.11 15.39 -8.22
C GLU A 220 11.53 16.22 -7.08
N ALA A 221 11.50 15.67 -5.86
CA ALA A 221 10.96 16.36 -4.70
C ALA A 221 12.05 17.15 -3.95
N ARG A 222 11.72 18.35 -3.50
CA ARG A 222 12.56 19.14 -2.61
C ARG A 222 11.75 19.68 -1.43
N VAL A 223 12.11 19.28 -0.23
CA VAL A 223 11.45 19.72 1.01
C VAL A 223 12.10 21.01 1.51
N PHE A 224 11.27 22.02 1.77
CA PHE A 224 11.68 23.29 2.36
C PHE A 224 11.52 23.25 3.89
N PRO A 225 12.19 24.15 4.64
CA PRO A 225 12.00 24.24 6.09
C PRO A 225 10.53 24.46 6.46
N VAL A 226 10.13 23.92 7.62
CA VAL A 226 8.78 24.15 8.17
C VAL A 226 8.57 25.63 8.42
N VAL A 227 7.46 26.17 7.92
CA VAL A 227 7.09 27.58 8.06
C VAL A 227 6.01 27.71 9.14
N PRO A 228 6.12 28.63 10.11
CA PRO A 228 5.02 28.89 11.03
C PRO A 228 3.82 29.52 10.30
N ASP A 229 2.66 29.53 10.94
CA ASP A 229 1.42 30.07 10.39
C ASP A 229 1.43 31.61 10.29
N ASP A 230 2.24 32.13 9.38
CA ASP A 230 2.48 33.53 9.08
C ASP A 230 2.43 33.73 7.55
N PRO A 231 1.45 34.48 7.03
CA PRO A 231 1.29 34.69 5.58
C PRO A 231 2.51 35.27 4.88
N ASP A 232 3.25 36.16 5.53
CA ASP A 232 4.42 36.80 4.92
C ASP A 232 5.57 35.80 4.80
N ARG A 233 5.77 34.96 5.81
CA ARG A 233 6.78 33.90 5.77
C ARG A 233 6.42 32.81 4.77
N ILE A 234 5.14 32.43 4.67
CA ILE A 234 4.69 31.45 3.68
C ILE A 234 4.88 32.01 2.26
N ARG A 235 4.50 33.27 2.02
CA ARG A 235 4.77 33.96 0.74
C ARG A 235 6.25 33.94 0.38
N GLU A 236 7.10 34.27 1.33
CA GLU A 236 8.55 34.29 1.11
C GLU A 236 9.09 32.88 0.79
N SER A 237 8.62 31.85 1.50
CA SER A 237 9.02 30.47 1.20
C SER A 237 8.56 30.01 -0.19
N VAL A 238 7.34 30.39 -0.62
CA VAL A 238 6.85 30.12 -1.97
C VAL A 238 7.69 30.86 -3.01
N ARG A 239 8.03 32.13 -2.75
CA ARG A 239 8.89 32.95 -3.63
C ARG A 239 10.28 32.31 -3.79
N LEU A 240 10.90 31.88 -2.69
CA LEU A 240 12.19 31.17 -2.67
C LEU A 240 12.11 29.85 -3.46
N ALA A 241 11.05 29.07 -3.28
CA ALA A 241 10.87 27.83 -4.05
C ALA A 241 10.82 28.08 -5.56
N VAL A 242 10.12 29.13 -5.99
CA VAL A 242 10.06 29.52 -7.41
C VAL A 242 11.42 30.04 -7.91
N GLU A 243 12.12 30.83 -7.09
CA GLU A 243 13.47 31.34 -7.40
C GLU A 243 14.48 30.20 -7.58
N GLU A 244 14.42 29.17 -6.74
CA GLU A 244 15.29 28.00 -6.79
C GLU A 244 14.91 26.98 -7.90
N GLY A 245 13.93 27.31 -8.75
CA GLY A 245 13.64 26.55 -9.96
C GLY A 245 12.54 25.51 -9.83
N ALA A 246 11.64 25.61 -8.84
CA ALA A 246 10.46 24.74 -8.76
C ALA A 246 9.57 24.88 -10.02
N ASP A 247 9.02 23.75 -10.47
CA ASP A 247 8.01 23.64 -11.55
C ASP A 247 6.59 23.47 -11.00
N LEU A 248 6.48 23.08 -9.74
CA LEU A 248 5.26 22.94 -8.95
C LEU A 248 5.60 23.18 -7.48
N VAL A 249 4.70 23.85 -6.76
CA VAL A 249 4.80 23.99 -5.30
C VAL A 249 3.64 23.25 -4.65
N VAL A 250 3.93 22.43 -3.65
CA VAL A 250 2.96 21.80 -2.76
C VAL A 250 3.07 22.47 -1.40
N LEU A 251 2.05 23.23 -1.02
CA LEU A 251 1.96 23.85 0.29
C LEU A 251 1.12 22.94 1.19
N ASN A 252 1.74 22.29 2.17
CA ASN A 252 1.03 21.46 3.14
C ASN A 252 0.75 22.26 4.39
N ALA A 253 -0.50 22.69 4.55
CA ALA A 253 -0.91 23.54 5.66
C ALA A 253 -2.26 23.12 6.22
N GLY A 254 -2.57 23.57 7.43
CA GLY A 254 -3.89 23.40 8.04
C GLY A 254 -4.98 24.21 7.31
N SER A 255 -5.52 23.71 6.21
CA SER A 255 -6.58 24.38 5.44
C SER A 255 -8.00 24.19 6.03
N SER A 256 -8.16 24.19 7.35
CA SER A 256 -9.51 24.06 7.93
C SER A 256 -10.32 25.36 7.77
N ALA A 257 -11.65 25.26 7.69
CA ALA A 257 -12.60 26.40 7.75
C ALA A 257 -12.60 27.17 9.09
N GLY A 258 -11.49 27.10 9.83
CA GLY A 258 -11.17 27.92 10.99
C GLY A 258 -10.88 29.37 10.61
N SER A 259 -10.43 30.16 11.57
CA SER A 259 -10.30 31.61 11.43
C SER A 259 -9.23 32.08 10.42
N HIS A 260 -8.32 31.20 9.97
CA HIS A 260 -7.29 31.56 8.99
C HIS A 260 -6.92 30.38 8.06
N ASP A 261 -7.30 30.46 6.79
CA ASP A 261 -6.81 29.55 5.74
C ASP A 261 -5.73 30.29 4.92
N TYR A 262 -4.50 30.29 5.45
CA TYR A 262 -3.39 31.03 4.89
C TYR A 262 -3.01 30.58 3.48
N THR A 263 -3.27 29.32 3.14
CA THR A 263 -2.95 28.74 1.83
C THR A 263 -3.69 29.45 0.70
N ALA A 264 -5.01 29.59 0.82
CA ALA A 264 -5.83 30.24 -0.20
C ALA A 264 -5.46 31.72 -0.35
N ASP A 265 -5.27 32.41 0.77
CA ASP A 265 -4.90 33.83 0.80
C ASP A 265 -3.51 34.08 0.18
N VAL A 266 -2.53 33.23 0.50
CA VAL A 266 -1.18 33.30 -0.09
C VAL A 266 -1.25 33.11 -1.60
N ILE A 267 -1.93 32.06 -2.09
CA ILE A 267 -2.07 31.80 -3.53
C ILE A 267 -2.75 32.98 -4.23
N ALA A 268 -3.85 33.49 -3.67
CA ALA A 268 -4.58 34.63 -4.23
C ALA A 268 -3.76 35.93 -4.23
N SER A 269 -2.91 36.14 -3.22
CA SER A 269 -2.06 37.33 -3.12
C SER A 269 -0.85 37.31 -4.05
N MET A 270 -0.37 36.11 -4.41
CA MET A 270 0.81 35.92 -5.28
C MET A 270 0.43 35.63 -6.74
N GLY A 271 -0.85 35.47 -7.06
CA GLY A 271 -1.29 35.13 -8.40
C GLY A 271 -2.79 34.86 -8.49
N GLU A 272 -3.16 33.70 -9.01
CA GLU A 272 -4.55 33.33 -9.28
C GLU A 272 -4.95 32.08 -8.48
N LEU A 273 -5.91 32.24 -7.57
CA LEU A 273 -6.60 31.14 -6.90
C LEU A 273 -7.76 30.65 -7.78
N LEU A 274 -7.74 29.37 -8.15
CA LEU A 274 -8.71 28.77 -9.07
C LEU A 274 -9.73 27.89 -8.37
N VAL A 275 -9.29 27.14 -7.36
CA VAL A 275 -10.12 26.21 -6.59
C VAL A 275 -9.84 26.43 -5.11
N HIS A 276 -10.90 26.50 -4.31
CA HIS A 276 -10.84 26.59 -2.85
C HIS A 276 -11.90 25.70 -2.24
N GLY A 277 -11.58 24.42 -2.12
CA GLY A 277 -12.48 23.38 -1.67
C GLY A 277 -12.95 22.47 -2.79
N VAL A 278 -12.81 21.17 -2.57
CA VAL A 278 -13.16 20.10 -3.52
C VAL A 278 -14.13 19.11 -2.86
N ALA A 279 -15.10 18.62 -3.61
CA ALA A 279 -16.17 17.77 -3.10
C ALA A 279 -15.72 16.31 -2.90
N VAL A 280 -14.62 16.09 -2.17
CA VAL A 280 -14.05 14.78 -1.84
C VAL A 280 -13.84 14.61 -0.33
N MET A 281 -14.03 13.39 0.16
CA MET A 281 -13.87 13.01 1.55
C MET A 281 -12.98 11.77 1.68
N PRO A 282 -11.86 11.84 2.41
CA PRO A 282 -11.19 13.05 2.93
C PRO A 282 -10.56 13.89 1.79
N GLY A 283 -10.13 15.13 2.07
CA GLY A 283 -9.48 16.01 1.06
C GLY A 283 -10.22 17.31 0.76
N LYS A 284 -11.38 17.54 1.38
CA LYS A 284 -12.22 18.72 1.19
C LYS A 284 -11.47 20.06 1.02
N PRO A 285 -10.53 20.46 1.88
CA PRO A 285 -9.98 21.81 1.82
C PRO A 285 -8.74 21.94 0.93
N THR A 286 -8.76 21.32 -0.25
CA THR A 286 -7.69 21.50 -1.24
C THR A 286 -7.85 22.86 -1.92
N ALA A 287 -6.73 23.58 -2.07
CA ALA A 287 -6.66 24.83 -2.82
C ALA A 287 -5.75 24.66 -4.05
N LEU A 288 -6.17 25.13 -5.22
CA LEU A 288 -5.38 25.03 -6.45
C LEU A 288 -5.26 26.41 -7.08
N GLY A 289 -4.08 26.74 -7.59
CA GLY A 289 -3.84 28.01 -8.25
C GLY A 289 -2.53 28.05 -9.01
N VAL A 290 -2.18 29.26 -9.44
CA VAL A 290 -0.90 29.59 -10.08
C VAL A 290 -0.36 30.85 -9.44
N VAL A 291 0.88 30.79 -8.94
CA VAL A 291 1.56 31.97 -8.39
C VAL A 291 2.51 32.56 -9.43
N GLU A 292 2.74 33.85 -9.34
CA GLU A 292 3.72 34.58 -10.13
C GLU A 292 4.82 35.12 -9.20
N ALA A 293 6.03 34.63 -9.39
CA ALA A 293 7.20 35.06 -8.62
C ALA A 293 8.43 35.06 -9.51
N CYS A 294 9.30 36.06 -9.34
CA CYS A 294 10.55 36.18 -10.09
C CYS A 294 10.37 36.07 -11.63
N GLY A 295 9.25 36.60 -12.16
CA GLY A 295 8.90 36.54 -13.59
C GLY A 295 8.46 35.17 -14.10
N ARG A 296 8.27 34.18 -13.22
CA ARG A 296 7.80 32.83 -13.55
C ARG A 296 6.39 32.60 -13.00
N ARG A 297 5.55 31.92 -13.77
CA ARG A 297 4.24 31.44 -13.33
C ARG A 297 4.34 29.96 -12.99
N VAL A 298 4.05 29.60 -11.75
CA VAL A 298 4.25 28.23 -11.23
C VAL A 298 2.93 27.73 -10.61
N PRO A 299 2.46 26.52 -10.95
CA PRO A 299 1.30 25.94 -10.30
C PRO A 299 1.57 25.70 -8.81
N VAL A 300 0.52 25.88 -8.00
CA VAL A 300 0.56 25.60 -6.56
C VAL A 300 -0.64 24.74 -6.17
N ALA A 301 -0.36 23.68 -5.42
CA ALA A 301 -1.37 22.84 -4.78
C ALA A 301 -1.26 22.99 -3.26
N GLY A 302 -2.29 23.59 -2.67
CA GLY A 302 -2.51 23.64 -1.23
C GLY A 302 -3.18 22.36 -0.75
N THR A 303 -2.44 21.52 -0.02
CA THR A 303 -2.94 20.25 0.52
C THR A 303 -3.31 20.39 2.00
N PRO A 304 -4.33 19.66 2.48
CA PRO A 304 -4.71 19.70 3.90
C PRO A 304 -3.62 19.13 4.81
N GLY A 305 -3.51 19.62 6.05
CA GLY A 305 -2.54 19.10 7.04
C GLY A 305 -2.80 17.66 7.48
N TYR A 306 -4.05 17.18 7.45
CA TYR A 306 -4.34 15.79 7.77
C TYR A 306 -3.78 14.82 6.70
N PRO A 307 -2.92 13.86 7.07
CA PRO A 307 -2.17 13.02 6.11
C PRO A 307 -3.03 12.34 5.05
N VAL A 308 -4.16 11.74 5.45
CA VAL A 308 -5.02 11.03 4.50
C VAL A 308 -5.67 12.00 3.53
N SER A 309 -6.11 13.17 4.02
CA SER A 309 -6.68 14.22 3.17
C SER A 309 -5.64 14.74 2.18
N ALA A 310 -4.41 14.92 2.64
CA ALA A 310 -3.30 15.38 1.82
C ALA A 310 -2.94 14.38 0.72
N ILE A 311 -2.89 13.09 1.04
CA ILE A 311 -2.60 12.02 0.07
C ILE A 311 -3.69 11.95 -1.00
N VAL A 312 -4.97 12.05 -0.62
CA VAL A 312 -6.06 12.12 -1.60
C VAL A 312 -5.90 13.35 -2.52
N ALA A 313 -5.54 14.51 -1.99
CA ALA A 313 -5.27 15.71 -2.80
C ALA A 313 -4.07 15.52 -3.74
N MET A 314 -3.00 14.86 -3.28
CA MET A 314 -1.84 14.53 -4.10
C MET A 314 -2.23 13.60 -5.26
N GLU A 315 -2.96 12.51 -4.97
CA GLU A 315 -3.42 11.54 -5.97
C GLU A 315 -4.37 12.15 -7.01
N GLU A 316 -5.24 13.06 -6.59
CA GLU A 316 -6.29 13.63 -7.44
C GLU A 316 -5.78 14.78 -8.34
N PHE A 317 -4.75 15.51 -7.89
CA PHE A 317 -4.30 16.74 -8.57
C PHE A 317 -2.81 16.74 -8.93
N VAL A 318 -1.92 16.40 -7.99
CA VAL A 318 -0.46 16.50 -8.20
C VAL A 318 0.06 15.38 -9.11
N LEU A 319 -0.26 14.12 -8.81
CA LEU A 319 0.22 12.99 -9.62
C LEU A 319 -0.29 13.03 -11.07
N PRO A 320 -1.57 13.37 -11.35
CA PRO A 320 -2.05 13.52 -12.71
C PRO A 320 -1.38 14.69 -13.44
N LEU A 321 -1.03 15.79 -12.74
CA LEU A 321 -0.28 16.89 -13.32
C LEU A 321 1.13 16.45 -13.73
N LEU A 322 1.82 15.70 -12.87
CA LEU A 322 3.15 15.14 -13.17
C LEU A 322 3.10 14.21 -14.38
N ALA A 323 2.11 13.31 -14.42
CA ALA A 323 1.92 12.41 -15.57
C ALA A 323 1.68 13.20 -16.87
N ARG A 324 0.87 14.26 -16.83
CA ARG A 324 0.62 15.15 -17.96
C ARG A 324 1.89 15.87 -18.42
N ARG A 325 2.70 16.39 -17.49
CA ARG A 325 3.98 17.08 -17.78
C ARG A 325 5.01 16.13 -18.39
N LEU A 326 5.06 14.90 -17.92
CA LEU A 326 5.94 13.84 -18.43
C LEU A 326 5.38 13.15 -19.68
N LYS A 327 4.21 13.56 -20.19
CA LYS A 327 3.52 12.95 -21.34
C LYS A 327 3.34 11.44 -21.23
N ARG A 328 3.10 10.96 -20.00
CA ARG A 328 2.86 9.55 -19.71
C ARG A 328 1.45 9.33 -19.19
N SER A 329 0.93 8.13 -19.41
CA SER A 329 -0.31 7.70 -18.77
C SER A 329 -0.11 7.57 -17.27
N MET A 330 -1.14 7.90 -16.50
CA MET A 330 -1.16 7.54 -15.08
C MET A 330 -1.21 6.03 -14.92
N ILE A 331 -0.45 5.52 -13.97
CA ILE A 331 -0.57 4.13 -13.53
C ILE A 331 -1.93 4.01 -12.86
N ARG A 332 -2.85 3.29 -13.49
CA ARG A 332 -4.14 2.97 -12.89
C ARG A 332 -3.96 1.76 -11.98
N ARG A 333 -4.48 1.88 -10.76
CA ARG A 333 -4.59 0.74 -9.85
C ARG A 333 -5.47 -0.32 -10.48
N GLU A 334 -5.10 -1.57 -10.28
CA GLU A 334 -5.98 -2.68 -10.61
C GLU A 334 -7.31 -2.49 -9.87
N SER A 335 -8.43 -2.83 -10.50
CA SER A 335 -9.73 -2.83 -9.84
C SER A 335 -10.26 -4.25 -9.66
N LEU A 336 -10.98 -4.45 -8.56
CA LEU A 336 -11.64 -5.71 -8.24
C LEU A 336 -13.09 -5.44 -7.81
N GLU A 337 -13.99 -6.34 -8.20
CA GLU A 337 -15.36 -6.36 -7.67
C GLU A 337 -15.34 -6.94 -6.25
N VAL A 338 -15.92 -6.20 -5.31
CA VAL A 338 -15.93 -6.54 -3.89
C VAL A 338 -17.33 -6.36 -3.30
N VAL A 339 -17.59 -7.05 -2.19
CA VAL A 339 -18.87 -7.04 -1.50
C VAL A 339 -18.68 -6.57 -0.06
N PRO A 340 -19.23 -5.42 0.36
CA PRO A 340 -19.17 -5.00 1.76
C PRO A 340 -19.87 -5.99 2.68
N CYS A 341 -19.19 -6.42 3.76
CA CYS A 341 -19.79 -7.29 4.77
C CYS A 341 -20.93 -6.61 5.53
N ASN A 342 -20.82 -5.29 5.73
CA ASN A 342 -21.77 -4.45 6.44
C ASN A 342 -22.07 -3.19 5.61
N PRO A 343 -23.20 -2.49 5.85
CA PRO A 343 -23.48 -1.23 5.18
C PRO A 343 -22.38 -0.21 5.45
N ILE A 344 -21.99 0.54 4.42
CA ILE A 344 -20.99 1.59 4.49
C ILE A 344 -21.71 2.92 4.26
N PRO A 345 -22.20 3.59 5.32
CA PRO A 345 -22.90 4.87 5.16
C PRO A 345 -21.96 5.92 4.58
N SER A 346 -22.47 6.87 3.82
CA SER A 346 -21.71 8.02 3.30
C SER A 346 -22.57 9.26 3.32
N ARG A 347 -21.97 10.41 3.01
CA ARG A 347 -22.66 11.70 3.02
C ARG A 347 -22.89 12.17 1.58
N PRO A 348 -24.14 12.31 1.13
CA PRO A 348 -24.40 12.85 -0.20
C PRO A 348 -23.87 14.29 -0.32
N GLY A 349 -23.46 14.62 -1.53
CA GLY A 349 -22.78 15.86 -1.90
C GLY A 349 -21.25 15.78 -1.93
N MET A 350 -20.64 14.67 -1.50
CA MET A 350 -19.19 14.44 -1.49
C MET A 350 -18.85 13.07 -2.08
N GLU A 351 -17.82 12.99 -2.91
CA GLU A 351 -17.21 11.71 -3.27
C GLU A 351 -16.39 11.17 -2.10
N GLU A 352 -16.66 9.96 -1.62
CA GLU A 352 -15.92 9.39 -0.48
C GLU A 352 -14.93 8.31 -0.94
N ARG A 353 -13.70 8.38 -0.44
CA ARG A 353 -12.67 7.36 -0.65
C ARG A 353 -12.56 6.47 0.58
N VAL A 354 -13.36 5.39 0.62
CA VAL A 354 -13.42 4.48 1.78
C VAL A 354 -12.34 3.42 1.68
N ARG A 355 -11.39 3.45 2.62
CA ARG A 355 -10.34 2.43 2.70
C ARG A 355 -10.89 1.15 3.31
N VAL A 356 -10.54 0.03 2.71
CA VAL A 356 -11.04 -1.29 3.11
C VAL A 356 -9.91 -2.31 3.22
N LYS A 357 -10.12 -3.30 4.09
CA LYS A 357 -9.46 -4.59 4.03
C LYS A 357 -10.29 -5.53 3.16
N LEU A 358 -9.61 -6.40 2.42
CA LEU A 358 -10.23 -7.35 1.50
C LEU A 358 -9.84 -8.78 1.86
N GLY A 359 -10.73 -9.74 1.59
CA GLY A 359 -10.35 -11.16 1.56
C GLY A 359 -11.28 -12.00 0.70
N MET A 360 -10.72 -13.01 0.04
CA MET A 360 -11.42 -13.87 -0.91
C MET A 360 -11.97 -15.12 -0.23
N VAL A 361 -13.29 -15.19 -0.03
CA VAL A 361 -13.98 -16.32 0.61
C VAL A 361 -14.92 -16.96 -0.41
N GLU A 362 -14.74 -18.26 -0.70
CA GLU A 362 -15.58 -19.01 -1.65
C GLU A 362 -15.75 -18.31 -3.02
N GLY A 363 -14.68 -17.68 -3.53
CA GLY A 363 -14.69 -16.95 -4.80
C GLY A 363 -15.32 -15.55 -4.77
N THR A 364 -15.79 -15.09 -3.60
CA THR A 364 -16.30 -13.73 -3.39
C THR A 364 -15.28 -12.90 -2.62
N CYS A 365 -14.93 -11.71 -3.13
CA CYS A 365 -14.06 -10.80 -2.42
C CYS A 365 -14.88 -9.92 -1.46
N PHE A 366 -14.76 -10.16 -0.16
CA PHE A 366 -15.45 -9.37 0.85
C PHE A 366 -14.63 -8.17 1.29
N ALA A 367 -15.32 -7.05 1.53
CA ALA A 367 -14.73 -5.80 1.96
C ALA A 367 -15.18 -5.41 3.37
N VAL A 368 -14.23 -5.00 4.20
CA VAL A 368 -14.49 -4.44 5.53
C VAL A 368 -13.88 -3.05 5.63
N PRO A 369 -14.67 -2.00 5.97
CA PRO A 369 -14.16 -0.65 6.10
C PRO A 369 -13.17 -0.51 7.26
N LEU A 370 -12.09 0.21 7.01
CA LEU A 370 -11.16 0.67 8.03
C LEU A 370 -11.68 1.95 8.72
N PRO A 371 -11.12 2.33 9.90
CA PRO A 371 -11.47 3.58 10.55
C PRO A 371 -11.32 4.80 9.63
N ARG A 372 -12.31 5.71 9.67
CA ARG A 372 -12.43 6.84 8.72
C ARG A 372 -11.64 8.10 9.10
N GLY A 373 -10.81 8.05 10.13
CA GLY A 373 -10.03 9.21 10.59
C GLY A 373 -9.12 9.75 9.49
N ALA A 374 -9.20 11.06 9.23
CA ALA A 374 -8.33 11.74 8.26
C ALA A 374 -6.88 11.86 8.78
N GLY A 375 -6.68 11.81 10.11
CA GLY A 375 -5.37 11.77 10.75
C GLY A 375 -4.75 10.38 10.88
N THR A 376 -5.48 9.31 10.53
CA THR A 376 -5.05 7.93 10.79
C THR A 376 -4.20 7.40 9.65
N VAL A 377 -2.93 7.80 9.56
CA VAL A 377 -2.02 7.38 8.48
C VAL A 377 -1.90 5.85 8.35
N THR A 378 -1.94 5.12 9.48
CA THR A 378 -1.86 3.66 9.51
C THR A 378 -3.01 2.95 8.79
N SER A 379 -4.13 3.62 8.59
CA SER A 379 -5.23 3.04 7.80
C SER A 379 -4.95 3.02 6.30
N LEU A 380 -3.97 3.78 5.80
CA LEU A 380 -3.49 3.66 4.41
C LEU A 380 -2.54 2.48 4.27
N SER A 381 -1.56 2.34 5.17
CA SER A 381 -0.62 1.21 5.12
C SER A 381 -1.29 -0.15 5.35
N ARG A 382 -2.38 -0.19 6.13
CA ARG A 382 -3.19 -1.38 6.39
C ARG A 382 -4.27 -1.65 5.34
N ALA A 383 -4.63 -0.67 4.51
CA ALA A 383 -5.65 -0.85 3.48
C ALA A 383 -5.16 -1.84 2.41
N ASP A 384 -6.11 -2.58 1.87
CA ASP A 384 -5.90 -3.44 0.70
C ASP A 384 -6.44 -2.79 -0.56
N ALA A 385 -7.46 -1.95 -0.40
CA ALA A 385 -8.08 -1.20 -1.47
C ALA A 385 -8.78 0.07 -0.95
N VAL A 386 -9.22 0.89 -1.90
CA VAL A 386 -10.14 2.00 -1.67
C VAL A 386 -11.39 1.81 -2.52
N ILE A 387 -12.56 1.99 -1.92
CA ILE A 387 -13.85 2.01 -2.60
C ILE A 387 -14.25 3.48 -2.80
N PRO A 388 -14.36 3.96 -4.05
CA PRO A 388 -14.98 5.25 -4.33
C PRO A 388 -16.50 5.14 -4.15
N ILE A 389 -17.06 6.03 -3.32
CA ILE A 389 -18.50 6.24 -3.21
C ILE A 389 -18.83 7.51 -3.96
N GLU A 390 -19.74 7.39 -4.92
CA GLU A 390 -20.17 8.49 -5.79
C GLU A 390 -20.89 9.59 -4.99
N ARG A 391 -20.80 10.82 -5.50
CA ARG A 391 -21.21 12.05 -4.82
C ARG A 391 -22.66 12.04 -4.36
N ASP A 392 -23.56 11.46 -5.14
CA ASP A 392 -25.01 11.46 -4.93
C ASP A 392 -25.50 10.28 -4.08
N ARG A 393 -24.58 9.42 -3.60
CA ARG A 393 -24.93 8.25 -2.79
C ARG A 393 -24.89 8.55 -1.29
N GLU A 394 -25.82 7.95 -0.56
CA GLU A 394 -25.86 7.93 0.92
C GLU A 394 -24.99 6.81 1.52
N GLY A 395 -24.25 6.10 0.68
CA GLY A 395 -23.43 4.96 1.06
C GLY A 395 -23.68 3.71 0.20
N LEU A 396 -23.19 2.60 0.71
CA LEU A 396 -23.25 1.28 0.09
C LEU A 396 -24.01 0.31 1.00
N ASN A 397 -24.84 -0.55 0.43
CA ASN A 397 -25.53 -1.58 1.18
C ASN A 397 -24.62 -2.80 1.41
N ALA A 398 -24.88 -3.56 2.47
CA ALA A 398 -24.25 -4.87 2.63
C ALA A 398 -24.70 -5.80 1.50
N GLY A 399 -23.78 -6.61 0.97
CA GLY A 399 -24.09 -7.53 -0.14
C GLY A 399 -24.11 -6.91 -1.53
N GLU A 400 -24.03 -5.58 -1.64
CA GLU A 400 -23.93 -4.88 -2.94
C GLU A 400 -22.54 -5.11 -3.56
N CYS A 401 -22.50 -5.52 -4.83
CA CYS A 401 -21.24 -5.63 -5.55
C CYS A 401 -20.79 -4.25 -6.02
N VAL A 402 -19.57 -3.85 -5.63
CA VAL A 402 -18.99 -2.54 -5.93
C VAL A 402 -17.55 -2.69 -6.41
N ARG A 403 -17.05 -1.69 -7.13
CA ARG A 403 -15.67 -1.68 -7.62
C ARG A 403 -14.73 -1.06 -6.57
N ALA A 404 -13.63 -1.74 -6.26
CA ALA A 404 -12.55 -1.22 -5.42
C ALA A 404 -11.26 -1.08 -6.22
N GLU A 405 -10.47 -0.04 -5.93
CA GLU A 405 -9.13 0.17 -6.48
C GLU A 405 -8.08 -0.40 -5.51
N LEU A 406 -7.27 -1.34 -5.98
CA LEU A 406 -6.35 -2.09 -5.13
C LEU A 406 -5.07 -1.30 -4.80
N PHE A 407 -4.64 -1.36 -3.55
CA PHE A 407 -3.30 -0.97 -3.09
C PHE A 407 -2.31 -2.14 -3.07
N ARG A 408 -2.81 -3.37 -3.26
CA ARG A 408 -2.04 -4.62 -3.26
C ARG A 408 -2.25 -5.39 -4.55
N SER A 409 -1.36 -6.32 -4.84
CA SER A 409 -1.58 -7.21 -5.99
C SER A 409 -2.77 -8.12 -5.75
N ARG A 410 -3.45 -8.55 -6.83
CA ARG A 410 -4.52 -9.54 -6.77
C ARG A 410 -4.11 -10.81 -6.01
N GLU A 411 -2.91 -11.32 -6.27
CA GLU A 411 -2.36 -12.51 -5.59
C GLU A 411 -2.36 -12.35 -4.06
N GLN A 412 -1.97 -11.18 -3.55
CA GLN A 412 -2.00 -10.90 -2.11
C GLN A 412 -3.42 -10.82 -1.54
N ILE A 413 -4.42 -10.44 -2.35
CA ILE A 413 -5.83 -10.43 -1.94
C ILE A 413 -6.40 -11.85 -1.92
N GLU A 414 -6.06 -12.68 -2.91
CA GLU A 414 -6.50 -14.07 -3.01
C GLU A 414 -5.93 -14.92 -1.86
N GLY A 415 -4.67 -14.68 -1.50
CA GLY A 415 -4.01 -15.29 -0.34
C GLY A 415 -4.43 -14.75 1.03
N ALA A 416 -5.36 -13.79 1.10
CA ALA A 416 -5.75 -13.17 2.35
C ALA A 416 -6.81 -13.97 3.13
N LEU A 417 -6.44 -14.39 4.34
CA LEU A 417 -7.38 -14.94 5.32
C LEU A 417 -8.17 -13.83 5.99
N LEU A 418 -9.41 -13.62 5.56
CA LEU A 418 -10.34 -12.72 6.23
C LEU A 418 -10.78 -13.29 7.60
N ALA A 419 -10.34 -12.64 8.67
CA ALA A 419 -10.77 -12.88 10.04
C ALA A 419 -11.69 -11.76 10.51
N VAL A 420 -12.92 -12.08 10.92
CA VAL A 420 -13.91 -11.10 11.39
C VAL A 420 -14.30 -11.44 12.82
N GLY A 421 -14.16 -10.50 13.76
CA GLY A 421 -14.55 -10.78 15.15
C GLY A 421 -13.99 -9.77 16.14
N SER A 422 -13.67 -10.26 17.34
CA SER A 422 -12.94 -9.48 18.34
C SER A 422 -11.47 -9.28 17.93
N HIS A 423 -10.81 -8.29 18.53
CA HIS A 423 -9.39 -8.02 18.32
C HIS A 423 -8.56 -8.76 19.38
N ASP A 424 -7.35 -9.17 19.00
CA ASP A 424 -6.26 -9.47 19.91
C ASP A 424 -4.91 -9.09 19.28
N ASN A 425 -3.93 -8.71 20.11
CA ASN A 425 -2.59 -8.36 19.62
C ASN A 425 -1.89 -9.57 18.95
N THR A 426 -2.25 -10.80 19.34
CA THR A 426 -1.72 -12.02 18.70
C THR A 426 -2.14 -12.17 17.25
N LEU A 427 -3.27 -11.56 16.81
CA LEU A 427 -3.67 -11.59 15.39
C LEU A 427 -2.67 -10.83 14.50
N ASP A 428 -2.16 -9.68 14.97
CA ASP A 428 -1.15 -8.92 14.25
C ASP A 428 0.19 -9.67 14.19
N LEU A 429 0.53 -10.40 15.27
CA LEU A 429 1.70 -11.29 15.30
C LEU A 429 1.54 -12.48 14.34
N ILE A 430 0.35 -13.09 14.26
CA ILE A 430 0.04 -14.13 13.27
C ILE A 430 0.24 -13.60 11.86
N ASP A 431 -0.31 -12.43 11.51
CA ASP A 431 -0.11 -11.84 10.17
C ASP A 431 1.39 -11.64 9.87
N SER A 432 2.15 -11.12 10.83
CA SER A 432 3.59 -10.90 10.67
C SER A 432 4.35 -12.20 10.43
N MET A 433 4.06 -13.25 11.20
CA MET A 433 4.74 -14.54 11.09
C MET A 433 4.30 -15.30 9.84
N LEU A 434 3.01 -15.24 9.49
CA LEU A 434 2.45 -15.88 8.30
C LEU A 434 3.08 -15.33 7.02
N ARG A 435 3.24 -14.00 6.90
CA ARG A 435 3.94 -13.39 5.76
C ARG A 435 5.40 -13.84 5.65
N LYS A 436 6.05 -14.11 6.79
CA LYS A 436 7.45 -14.51 6.86
C LYS A 436 7.63 -15.98 6.45
N SER A 437 6.79 -16.89 6.94
CA SER A 437 6.91 -18.32 6.66
C SER A 437 6.15 -18.79 5.42
N HIS A 438 5.06 -18.10 5.05
CA HIS A 438 4.24 -18.39 3.87
C HIS A 438 3.94 -17.08 3.10
N PRO A 439 4.87 -16.59 2.25
CA PRO A 439 4.76 -15.27 1.59
C PRO A 439 3.51 -15.07 0.71
N GLY A 440 2.85 -16.15 0.31
CA GLY A 440 1.56 -16.12 -0.41
C GLY A 440 0.35 -15.87 0.48
N PHE A 441 0.48 -15.95 1.81
CA PHE A 441 -0.63 -15.82 2.75
C PHE A 441 -0.46 -14.65 3.72
N ARG A 442 -1.60 -14.07 4.10
CA ARG A 442 -1.68 -13.00 5.10
C ARG A 442 -2.97 -13.11 5.90
N LEU A 443 -2.94 -12.66 7.14
CA LEU A 443 -4.13 -12.56 7.97
C LEU A 443 -4.67 -11.12 7.91
N THR A 444 -5.90 -10.98 7.44
CA THR A 444 -6.58 -9.69 7.38
C THR A 444 -7.74 -9.67 8.37
N SER A 445 -7.54 -8.94 9.46
CA SER A 445 -8.51 -8.88 10.55
C SER A 445 -9.42 -7.64 10.49
N ALA A 446 -10.69 -7.85 10.83
CA ALA A 446 -11.76 -6.86 10.92
C ALA A 446 -12.45 -6.94 12.28
N HIS A 447 -12.55 -5.80 12.99
CA HIS A 447 -12.93 -5.78 14.40
C HIS A 447 -14.37 -5.31 14.61
N VAL A 448 -15.31 -6.25 14.60
CA VAL A 448 -16.75 -6.01 14.79
C VAL A 448 -17.28 -6.63 16.09
N GLY A 449 -16.38 -7.19 16.92
CA GLY A 449 -16.73 -7.93 18.14
C GLY A 449 -17.08 -9.39 17.86
N SER A 450 -17.03 -10.23 18.91
CA SER A 450 -17.16 -11.69 18.82
C SER A 450 -18.45 -12.13 18.16
N LEU A 451 -19.59 -11.57 18.58
CA LEU A 451 -20.90 -11.90 18.02
C LEU A 451 -21.00 -11.52 16.54
N GLY A 452 -20.47 -10.34 16.16
CA GLY A 452 -20.39 -9.93 14.76
C GLY A 452 -19.56 -10.90 13.91
N GLY A 453 -18.49 -11.46 14.48
CA GLY A 453 -17.68 -12.50 13.86
C GLY A 453 -18.44 -13.80 13.61
N LEU A 454 -19.15 -14.31 14.64
CA LEU A 454 -19.97 -15.52 14.48
C LEU A 454 -21.08 -15.32 13.44
N LEU A 455 -21.72 -14.15 13.42
CA LEU A 455 -22.72 -13.82 12.40
C LEU A 455 -22.11 -13.73 10.98
N ALA A 456 -20.90 -13.19 10.84
CA ALA A 456 -20.19 -13.18 9.56
C ALA A 456 -19.86 -14.60 9.06
N LEU A 457 -19.43 -15.50 9.95
CA LEU A 457 -19.24 -16.92 9.63
C LEU A 457 -20.54 -17.61 9.21
N SER A 458 -21.65 -17.34 9.91
CA SER A 458 -22.96 -17.90 9.56
C SER A 458 -23.42 -17.51 8.14
N ARG A 459 -22.95 -16.36 7.65
CA ARG A 459 -23.24 -15.82 6.31
C ARG A 459 -22.18 -16.17 5.26
N GLY A 460 -21.13 -16.91 5.61
CA GLY A 460 -20.02 -17.24 4.71
C GLY A 460 -19.17 -16.03 4.29
N GLN A 461 -19.07 -15.00 5.13
CA GLN A 461 -18.40 -13.73 4.80
C GLN A 461 -16.95 -13.66 5.28
N CYS A 462 -16.42 -14.70 5.94
CA CYS A 462 -15.04 -14.76 6.43
C CYS A 462 -14.60 -16.22 6.66
N HIS A 463 -13.29 -16.45 6.76
CA HIS A 463 -12.73 -17.79 6.98
C HIS A 463 -12.70 -18.18 8.45
N LEU A 464 -12.53 -17.21 9.34
CA LEU A 464 -12.44 -17.44 10.77
C LEU A 464 -12.95 -16.24 11.57
N ALA A 465 -13.32 -16.48 12.83
CA ALA A 465 -13.70 -15.42 13.77
C ALA A 465 -12.92 -15.53 15.08
N GLY A 466 -12.37 -14.41 15.54
CA GLY A 466 -11.84 -14.30 16.91
C GLY A 466 -12.99 -14.08 17.90
N SER A 467 -13.10 -14.94 18.92
CA SER A 467 -14.24 -14.95 19.85
C SER A 467 -13.82 -15.25 21.30
N HIS A 468 -14.56 -14.66 22.24
CA HIS A 468 -14.39 -14.80 23.68
C HIS A 468 -15.72 -14.50 24.40
N LEU A 469 -16.80 -15.15 23.98
CA LEU A 469 -18.14 -14.93 24.55
C LEU A 469 -18.36 -15.87 25.74
N LEU A 470 -18.36 -15.31 26.95
CA LEU A 470 -18.61 -16.05 28.19
C LEU A 470 -20.10 -16.40 28.33
N ASP A 471 -20.40 -17.65 28.65
CA ASP A 471 -21.71 -18.05 29.16
C ASP A 471 -21.77 -17.88 30.68
N GLU A 472 -22.55 -16.90 31.17
CA GLU A 472 -22.67 -16.57 32.60
C GLU A 472 -23.11 -17.77 33.47
N GLU A 473 -23.85 -18.72 32.90
CA GLU A 473 -24.42 -19.85 33.63
C GLU A 473 -23.41 -20.99 33.82
N THR A 474 -22.58 -21.25 32.81
CA THR A 474 -21.67 -22.40 32.79
C THR A 474 -20.21 -22.03 33.01
N GLY A 475 -19.85 -20.75 32.80
CA GLY A 475 -18.46 -20.28 32.84
C GLY A 475 -17.63 -20.68 31.61
N ILE A 476 -18.24 -21.32 30.61
CA ILE A 476 -17.56 -21.81 29.40
C ILE A 476 -17.62 -20.74 28.31
N TYR A 477 -16.50 -20.49 27.63
CA TYR A 477 -16.45 -19.55 26.52
C TYR A 477 -16.91 -20.18 25.20
N ASN A 478 -17.49 -19.34 24.35
CA ASN A 478 -17.81 -19.54 22.93
C ASN A 478 -18.86 -20.63 22.60
N GLN A 479 -18.94 -21.74 23.34
CA GLN A 479 -19.77 -22.89 22.97
C GLN A 479 -21.27 -22.56 22.85
N ARG A 480 -21.83 -21.84 23.84
CA ARG A 480 -23.25 -21.43 23.80
C ARG A 480 -23.55 -20.53 22.61
N ALA A 481 -22.72 -19.51 22.41
CA ALA A 481 -22.86 -18.56 21.31
C ALA A 481 -22.74 -19.24 19.94
N MET A 482 -21.84 -20.22 19.80
CA MET A 482 -21.73 -21.04 18.59
C MET A 482 -23.02 -21.85 18.33
N ARG A 483 -23.59 -22.51 19.33
CA ARG A 483 -24.88 -23.23 19.19
C ARG A 483 -26.03 -22.32 18.80
N GLU A 484 -26.04 -21.09 19.32
CA GLU A 484 -27.10 -20.11 19.06
C GLU A 484 -26.98 -19.50 17.65
N HIS A 485 -25.76 -19.25 17.15
CA HIS A 485 -25.52 -18.44 15.95
C HIS A 485 -24.93 -19.17 14.75
N LEU A 486 -24.37 -20.37 14.91
CA LEU A 486 -23.75 -21.16 13.83
C LEU A 486 -24.55 -22.42 13.47
N LYS A 487 -25.87 -22.41 13.69
CA LYS A 487 -26.74 -23.52 13.28
C LYS A 487 -26.59 -23.82 11.79
N GLY A 488 -26.30 -25.08 11.46
CA GLY A 488 -26.02 -25.52 10.09
C GLY A 488 -24.61 -25.22 9.58
N VAL A 489 -23.71 -24.69 10.42
CA VAL A 489 -22.30 -24.40 10.06
C VAL A 489 -21.37 -25.16 11.01
N PRO A 490 -21.04 -26.44 10.70
CA PRO A 490 -20.05 -27.19 11.46
C PRO A 490 -18.74 -26.41 11.56
N SER A 491 -18.19 -26.32 12.77
CA SER A 491 -17.07 -25.42 13.06
C SER A 491 -16.12 -26.00 14.11
N LEU A 492 -14.83 -25.76 13.92
CA LEU A 492 -13.78 -26.03 14.89
C LEU A 492 -13.65 -24.82 15.82
N LEU A 493 -13.54 -25.08 17.12
CA LEU A 493 -13.10 -24.11 18.11
C LEU A 493 -11.63 -24.40 18.46
N VAL A 494 -10.75 -23.48 18.08
CA VAL A 494 -9.30 -23.59 18.29
C VAL A 494 -8.88 -22.62 19.37
N GLN A 495 -8.26 -23.10 20.45
CA GLN A 495 -7.77 -22.21 21.50
C GLN A 495 -6.58 -21.43 20.99
N LEU A 496 -6.68 -20.10 20.95
CA LEU A 496 -5.54 -19.27 20.56
C LEU A 496 -4.71 -18.93 21.80
N VAL A 497 -5.31 -18.21 22.75
CA VAL A 497 -4.63 -17.80 23.98
C VAL A 497 -5.61 -17.64 25.12
N GLU A 498 -5.12 -17.85 26.33
CA GLU A 498 -5.74 -17.29 27.53
C GLU A 498 -5.19 -15.88 27.74
N ARG A 499 -6.05 -14.95 28.17
CA ARG A 499 -5.66 -13.55 28.37
C ARG A 499 -6.06 -13.10 29.76
N GLU A 500 -5.14 -12.48 30.47
CA GLU A 500 -5.45 -11.87 31.75
C GLU A 500 -6.14 -10.51 31.56
N GLN A 501 -7.36 -10.42 32.09
CA GLN A 501 -8.20 -9.23 32.11
C GLN A 501 -8.07 -8.53 33.46
N GLY A 502 -8.14 -7.21 33.44
CA GLY A 502 -7.92 -6.42 34.65
C GLY A 502 -8.15 -4.94 34.46
N ILE A 503 -8.22 -4.23 35.59
CA ILE A 503 -8.38 -2.78 35.63
C ILE A 503 -6.99 -2.16 35.47
N MET A 504 -6.83 -1.39 34.40
CA MET A 504 -5.62 -0.61 34.11
C MET A 504 -5.72 0.75 34.80
N VAL A 505 -4.66 1.14 35.50
CA VAL A 505 -4.56 2.41 36.22
C VAL A 505 -3.18 3.04 36.00
N MET A 506 -3.06 4.33 36.28
CA MET A 506 -1.76 5.02 36.20
C MET A 506 -0.73 4.41 37.15
N PRO A 507 0.58 4.50 36.84
CA PRO A 507 1.64 4.07 37.75
C PRO A 507 1.50 4.73 39.13
N GLY A 508 1.66 3.93 40.19
CA GLY A 508 1.43 4.33 41.57
C GLY A 508 -0.04 4.39 42.00
N ASN A 509 -0.98 4.00 41.11
CA ASN A 509 -2.42 3.97 41.36
C ASN A 509 -2.95 5.20 42.14
N PRO A 510 -2.88 6.43 41.57
CA PRO A 510 -3.10 7.68 42.31
C PRO A 510 -4.51 7.85 42.88
N LYS A 511 -5.47 7.01 42.47
CA LYS A 511 -6.86 6.99 42.95
C LYS A 511 -7.14 5.85 43.92
N ASP A 512 -6.15 5.03 44.23
CA ASP A 512 -6.26 3.82 45.05
C ASP A 512 -7.39 2.89 44.58
N VAL A 513 -7.53 2.71 43.26
CA VAL A 513 -8.54 1.80 42.69
C VAL A 513 -8.05 0.37 42.86
N VAL A 514 -8.68 -0.39 43.74
CA VAL A 514 -8.30 -1.78 44.08
C VAL A 514 -9.45 -2.77 43.90
N SER A 515 -10.66 -2.30 43.60
CA SER A 515 -11.81 -3.16 43.30
C SER A 515 -12.82 -2.53 42.33
N PHE A 516 -13.86 -3.30 41.96
CA PHE A 516 -14.96 -2.79 41.12
C PHE A 516 -15.83 -1.75 41.82
N GLU A 517 -15.93 -1.81 43.15
CA GLU A 517 -16.65 -0.85 43.98
C GLU A 517 -16.04 0.55 43.84
N ASP A 518 -14.71 0.64 43.71
CA ASP A 518 -14.01 1.92 43.54
C ASP A 518 -14.38 2.62 42.23
N LEU A 519 -14.78 1.88 41.19
CA LEU A 519 -15.24 2.46 39.93
C LEU A 519 -16.55 3.27 40.08
N CYS A 520 -17.29 3.05 41.17
CA CYS A 520 -18.52 3.79 41.48
C CYS A 520 -18.27 5.05 42.34
N ARG A 521 -17.01 5.38 42.64
CA ARG A 521 -16.65 6.61 43.33
C ARG A 521 -16.78 7.81 42.38
N GLU A 522 -17.24 8.93 42.91
CA GLU A 522 -17.45 10.16 42.12
C GLU A 522 -16.14 10.79 41.62
N ASP A 523 -15.01 10.43 42.21
CA ASP A 523 -13.69 10.96 41.85
C ASP A 523 -12.91 10.06 40.86
N VAL A 524 -13.53 8.98 40.36
CA VAL A 524 -12.95 8.02 39.42
C VAL A 524 -13.68 8.07 38.09
N ARG A 525 -12.97 8.45 37.02
CA ARG A 525 -13.48 8.40 35.65
C ARG A 525 -13.06 7.10 35.00
N PHE A 526 -14.02 6.38 34.44
CA PHE A 526 -13.79 5.11 33.78
C PHE A 526 -13.87 5.25 32.26
N ILE A 527 -13.06 4.48 31.54
CA ILE A 527 -13.17 4.30 30.08
C ILE A 527 -13.45 2.83 29.76
N ASN A 528 -14.44 2.59 28.91
CA ASN A 528 -14.97 1.26 28.64
C ASN A 528 -14.55 0.73 27.26
N ARG A 529 -14.74 -0.56 27.03
CA ARG A 529 -14.72 -1.16 25.68
C ARG A 529 -16.12 -1.07 25.06
N GLN A 530 -16.20 -1.12 23.73
CA GLN A 530 -17.47 -1.02 23.01
C GLN A 530 -18.48 -2.09 23.45
N ARG A 531 -19.76 -1.74 23.40
CA ARG A 531 -20.86 -2.66 23.70
C ARG A 531 -20.76 -3.95 22.88
N GLY A 532 -20.93 -5.11 23.54
CA GLY A 532 -20.83 -6.43 22.91
C GLY A 532 -19.42 -7.01 22.82
N SER A 533 -18.38 -6.28 23.27
CA SER A 533 -17.05 -6.88 23.49
C SER A 533 -17.06 -7.79 24.72
N GLY A 534 -16.25 -8.86 24.71
CA GLY A 534 -16.19 -9.78 25.87
C GLY A 534 -15.76 -9.08 27.16
N THR A 535 -14.87 -8.08 27.09
CA THR A 535 -14.49 -7.25 28.24
C THR A 535 -15.66 -6.43 28.80
N ARG A 536 -16.55 -5.92 27.93
CA ARG A 536 -17.76 -5.22 28.39
C ARG A 536 -18.73 -6.20 29.07
N VAL A 537 -18.88 -7.39 28.52
CA VAL A 537 -19.69 -8.47 29.14
C VAL A 537 -19.13 -8.85 30.50
N LEU A 538 -17.80 -9.01 30.61
CA LEU A 538 -17.11 -9.30 31.88
C LEU A 538 -17.36 -8.20 32.93
N LEU A 539 -17.21 -6.93 32.55
CA LEU A 539 -17.53 -5.80 33.45
C LEU A 539 -18.98 -5.87 33.94
N ASP A 540 -19.93 -6.02 33.02
CA ASP A 540 -21.36 -6.02 33.34
C ASP A 540 -21.73 -7.20 34.26
N TYR A 541 -21.13 -8.37 34.02
CA TYR A 541 -21.24 -9.55 34.89
C TYR A 541 -20.68 -9.29 36.29
N GLU A 542 -19.46 -8.75 36.39
CA GLU A 542 -18.81 -8.48 37.69
C GLU A 542 -19.56 -7.40 38.50
N LEU A 543 -20.15 -6.40 37.83
CA LEU A 543 -21.00 -5.38 38.45
C LEU A 543 -22.31 -6.01 38.97
N LYS A 544 -22.99 -6.81 38.13
CA LYS A 544 -24.24 -7.49 38.49
C LYS A 544 -24.04 -8.44 39.69
N LYS A 545 -22.96 -9.22 39.67
CA LYS A 545 -22.57 -10.13 40.76
C LYS A 545 -22.36 -9.41 42.10
N ARG A 546 -21.90 -8.16 42.06
CA ARG A 546 -21.67 -7.30 43.24
C ARG A 546 -22.84 -6.37 43.59
N GLY A 547 -23.93 -6.41 42.82
CA GLY A 547 -25.06 -5.50 43.01
C GLY A 547 -24.73 -4.03 42.70
N LEU A 548 -23.71 -3.76 41.89
CA LEU A 548 -23.30 -2.42 41.50
C LEU A 548 -24.08 -1.97 40.26
N SER A 549 -24.57 -0.73 40.27
CA SER A 549 -25.31 -0.16 39.14
C SER A 549 -24.33 0.50 38.16
N PRO A 550 -24.35 0.15 36.86
CA PRO A 550 -23.55 0.82 35.84
C PRO A 550 -23.78 2.34 35.76
N ALA A 551 -24.96 2.81 36.15
CA ALA A 551 -25.30 4.24 36.17
C ALA A 551 -24.47 5.05 37.18
N ARG A 552 -23.83 4.38 38.15
CA ARG A 552 -22.96 5.01 39.16
C ARG A 552 -21.51 5.17 38.70
N ILE A 553 -21.14 4.58 37.57
CA ILE A 553 -19.77 4.65 37.03
C ILE A 553 -19.69 5.85 36.09
N GLN A 554 -18.88 6.84 36.46
CA GLN A 554 -18.63 8.00 35.59
C GLN A 554 -17.85 7.56 34.36
N GLY A 555 -18.33 7.91 33.16
CA GLY A 555 -17.69 7.49 31.90
C GLY A 555 -18.04 6.07 31.45
N TYR A 556 -18.99 5.38 32.08
CA TYR A 556 -19.41 4.03 31.67
C TYR A 556 -19.84 3.90 30.19
N ARG A 557 -20.36 4.99 29.61
CA ARG A 557 -20.76 5.08 28.18
C ARG A 557 -19.65 5.59 27.27
N ASP A 558 -18.51 6.00 27.82
CA ASP A 558 -17.35 6.38 27.02
C ASP A 558 -16.64 5.10 26.60
N GLU A 559 -16.55 4.87 25.30
CA GLU A 559 -16.12 3.58 24.73
C GLU A 559 -14.90 3.76 23.83
N GLU A 560 -14.01 2.76 23.87
CA GLU A 560 -12.88 2.60 22.96
C GLU A 560 -12.91 1.22 22.29
N TYR A 561 -12.36 1.14 21.08
CA TYR A 561 -12.49 -0.03 20.18
C TYR A 561 -11.31 -1.02 20.22
N THR A 562 -10.21 -0.67 20.89
CA THR A 562 -9.09 -1.59 21.17
C THR A 562 -8.66 -1.51 22.63
N HIS A 563 -7.97 -2.55 23.12
CA HIS A 563 -7.36 -2.52 24.46
C HIS A 563 -6.27 -1.45 24.57
N MET A 564 -5.50 -1.22 23.49
CA MET A 564 -4.49 -0.16 23.44
C MET A 564 -5.10 1.23 23.56
N ASN A 565 -6.28 1.48 22.98
CA ASN A 565 -6.95 2.78 23.13
C ASN A 565 -7.48 3.00 24.55
N VAL A 566 -8.00 1.96 25.22
CA VAL A 566 -8.39 2.04 26.63
C VAL A 566 -7.16 2.36 27.49
N ALA A 567 -6.05 1.65 27.27
CA ALA A 567 -4.78 1.90 27.97
C ALA A 567 -4.26 3.33 27.70
N ALA A 568 -4.31 3.81 26.45
CA ALA A 568 -3.91 5.17 26.09
C ALA A 568 -4.80 6.25 26.74
N ALA A 569 -6.11 5.98 26.89
CA ALA A 569 -7.03 6.87 27.58
C ALA A 569 -6.71 6.99 29.08
N VAL A 570 -6.26 5.90 29.72
CA VAL A 570 -5.74 5.93 31.10
C VAL A 570 -4.41 6.68 31.17
N LEU A 571 -3.47 6.35 30.29
CA LEU A 571 -2.14 6.98 30.26
C LEU A 571 -2.20 8.50 30.05
N SER A 572 -3.14 8.97 29.22
CA SER A 572 -3.34 10.40 28.94
C SER A 572 -4.10 11.14 30.03
N GLY A 573 -4.60 10.46 31.07
CA GLY A 573 -5.43 11.05 32.12
C GLY A 573 -6.85 11.42 31.67
N ARG A 574 -7.27 11.00 30.47
CA ARG A 574 -8.67 11.11 30.01
C ARG A 574 -9.60 10.28 30.89
N ALA A 575 -9.12 9.13 31.36
CA ALA A 575 -9.75 8.31 32.37
C ALA A 575 -8.74 7.94 33.46
N ASP A 576 -9.24 7.61 34.64
CA ASP A 576 -8.43 7.20 35.79
C ASP A 576 -8.30 5.66 35.85
N ALA A 577 -9.29 4.95 35.30
CA ALA A 577 -9.30 3.49 35.21
C ALA A 577 -9.96 2.99 33.92
N GLY A 578 -9.57 1.82 33.43
CA GLY A 578 -10.22 1.15 32.29
C GLY A 578 -9.99 -0.35 32.30
N LEU A 579 -11.00 -1.14 31.92
CA LEU A 579 -10.89 -2.60 31.92
C LEU A 579 -10.28 -3.10 30.59
N GLY A 580 -9.30 -4.00 30.66
CA GLY A 580 -8.75 -4.65 29.47
C GLY A 580 -7.59 -5.62 29.70
N VAL A 581 -6.80 -5.76 28.63
CA VAL A 581 -5.54 -6.47 28.45
C VAL A 581 -4.39 -6.28 29.45
N ARG A 582 -3.86 -7.29 30.17
CA ARG A 582 -2.54 -7.11 30.85
C ARG A 582 -1.45 -6.70 29.85
N SER A 583 -1.43 -7.31 28.67
CA SER A 583 -0.45 -6.98 27.62
C SER A 583 -0.56 -5.54 27.14
N ALA A 584 -1.77 -4.96 27.11
CA ALA A 584 -1.97 -3.55 26.78
C ALA A 584 -1.46 -2.60 27.88
N ALA A 585 -1.68 -2.96 29.15
CA ALA A 585 -1.12 -2.22 30.28
C ALA A 585 0.41 -2.28 30.28
N ALA A 586 0.99 -3.46 30.10
CA ALA A 586 2.43 -3.67 30.04
C ALA A 586 3.08 -2.87 28.90
N ALA A 587 2.45 -2.85 27.72
CA ALA A 587 2.94 -2.09 26.56
C ALA A 587 3.03 -0.58 26.81
N LEU A 588 2.20 -0.03 27.69
CA LEU A 588 2.19 1.40 28.05
C LEU A 588 2.72 1.68 29.45
N GLY A 589 3.29 0.68 30.13
CA GLY A 589 3.84 0.81 31.48
C GLY A 589 2.81 1.17 32.55
N LEU A 590 1.54 0.80 32.37
CA LEU A 590 0.46 1.05 33.34
C LEU A 590 0.45 -0.01 34.44
N GLU A 591 -0.08 0.34 35.60
CA GLU A 591 -0.39 -0.63 36.65
C GLU A 591 -1.65 -1.42 36.29
N PHE A 592 -1.72 -2.65 36.79
CA PHE A 592 -2.74 -3.60 36.37
C PHE A 592 -3.24 -4.43 37.54
N LEU A 593 -4.53 -4.25 37.86
CA LEU A 593 -5.25 -5.06 38.83
C LEU A 593 -5.94 -6.23 38.13
N SER A 594 -5.47 -7.45 38.40
CA SER A 594 -6.04 -8.67 37.83
C SER A 594 -7.49 -8.88 38.27
N VAL A 595 -8.36 -9.16 37.32
CA VAL A 595 -9.78 -9.51 37.53
C VAL A 595 -10.02 -10.99 37.25
N GLY A 596 -9.37 -11.54 36.23
CA GLY A 596 -9.54 -12.93 35.85
C GLY A 596 -8.85 -13.25 34.53
N VAL A 597 -8.97 -14.50 34.12
CA VAL A 597 -8.46 -15.00 32.85
C VAL A 597 -9.65 -15.31 31.94
N GLU A 598 -9.55 -14.88 30.68
CA GLU A 598 -10.52 -15.23 29.63
C GLU A 598 -9.86 -16.08 28.55
N GLU A 599 -10.67 -16.91 27.89
CA GLU A 599 -10.25 -17.67 26.71
C GLU A 599 -10.54 -16.83 25.45
N TYR A 600 -9.54 -16.68 24.59
CA TYR A 600 -9.69 -16.09 23.27
C TYR A 600 -9.36 -17.13 22.21
N ASP A 601 -10.37 -17.45 21.41
CA ASP A 601 -10.34 -18.58 20.51
C ASP A 601 -10.60 -18.16 19.07
N LEU A 602 -10.20 -19.02 18.15
CA LEU A 602 -10.54 -18.94 16.73
C LEU A 602 -11.65 -19.94 16.43
N VAL A 603 -12.76 -19.44 15.88
CA VAL A 603 -13.81 -20.27 15.32
C VAL A 603 -13.60 -20.40 13.82
N ILE A 604 -13.45 -21.63 13.32
CA ILE A 604 -13.13 -21.93 11.93
C ILE A 604 -14.15 -22.92 11.39
N PRO A 605 -15.00 -22.57 10.41
CA PRO A 605 -15.91 -23.52 9.76
C PRO A 605 -15.16 -24.72 9.18
N CYS A 606 -15.66 -25.93 9.41
CA CYS A 606 -14.98 -27.17 9.01
C CYS A 606 -14.71 -27.24 7.50
N ARG A 607 -15.56 -26.60 6.68
CA ARG A 607 -15.37 -26.47 5.22
C ARG A 607 -14.08 -25.76 4.80
N TYR A 608 -13.47 -24.95 5.68
CA TYR A 608 -12.21 -24.25 5.42
C TYR A 608 -11.01 -24.93 6.10
N ALA A 609 -11.23 -25.95 6.93
CA ALA A 609 -10.19 -26.51 7.80
C ALA A 609 -9.00 -27.11 7.02
N GLU A 610 -9.24 -27.61 5.81
CA GLU A 610 -8.23 -28.22 4.94
C GLU A 610 -7.65 -27.25 3.89
N GLU A 611 -8.11 -25.99 3.86
CA GLU A 611 -7.53 -25.01 2.93
C GLU A 611 -6.07 -24.68 3.31
N GLU A 612 -5.18 -24.58 2.32
CA GLU A 612 -3.74 -24.35 2.52
C GLU A 612 -3.44 -23.16 3.43
N ARG A 613 -4.20 -22.06 3.27
CA ARG A 613 -4.06 -20.84 4.07
C ARG A 613 -4.44 -21.04 5.54
N ILE A 614 -5.46 -21.87 5.82
CA ILE A 614 -5.87 -22.21 7.20
C ILE A 614 -4.84 -23.15 7.82
N LEU A 615 -4.34 -24.13 7.07
CA LEU A 615 -3.26 -25.00 7.52
C LEU A 615 -2.00 -24.21 7.87
N ALA A 616 -1.62 -23.23 7.05
CA ALA A 616 -0.50 -22.32 7.32
C ALA A 616 -0.73 -21.47 8.58
N LEU A 617 -1.95 -20.97 8.80
CA LEU A 617 -2.30 -20.28 10.05
C LEU A 617 -2.14 -21.21 11.27
N LEU A 618 -2.62 -22.45 11.17
CA LEU A 618 -2.52 -23.44 12.24
C LEU A 618 -1.06 -23.83 12.52
N GLU A 619 -0.23 -23.95 11.50
CA GLU A 619 1.21 -24.18 11.62
C GLU A 619 1.88 -23.03 12.39
N VAL A 620 1.60 -21.78 12.02
CA VAL A 620 2.14 -20.59 12.68
C VAL A 620 1.76 -20.57 14.17
N ILE A 621 0.48 -20.71 14.52
CA ILE A 621 0.06 -20.61 15.93
C ILE A 621 0.56 -21.79 16.79
N ARG A 622 0.82 -22.95 16.18
CA ARG A 622 1.39 -24.12 16.87
C ARG A 622 2.90 -24.02 17.05
N SER A 623 3.57 -23.14 16.30
CA SER A 623 5.03 -22.99 16.34
C SER A 623 5.53 -22.50 17.70
N GLU A 624 6.72 -22.97 18.08
CA GLU A 624 7.38 -22.53 19.31
C GLU A 624 7.83 -21.06 19.25
N GLU A 625 8.13 -20.54 18.06
CA GLU A 625 8.47 -19.12 17.85
C GLU A 625 7.25 -18.23 18.18
N PHE A 626 6.05 -18.62 17.74
CA PHE A 626 4.83 -17.88 18.04
C PHE A 626 4.53 -17.91 19.54
N LYS A 627 4.50 -19.10 20.15
CA LYS A 627 4.24 -19.26 21.59
C LYS A 627 5.19 -18.45 22.46
N LYS A 628 6.50 -18.47 22.16
CA LYS A 628 7.50 -17.66 22.88
C LYS A 628 7.25 -16.16 22.73
N SER A 629 6.93 -15.71 21.52
CA SER A 629 6.64 -14.30 21.25
C SER A 629 5.39 -13.81 21.97
N VAL A 630 4.34 -14.65 22.03
CA VAL A 630 3.12 -14.37 22.80
C VAL A 630 3.39 -14.32 24.29
N ALA A 631 4.11 -15.29 24.85
CA ALA A 631 4.47 -15.30 26.27
C ALA A 631 5.29 -14.05 26.67
N ALA A 632 6.19 -13.59 25.79
CA ALA A 632 7.00 -12.39 26.01
C ALA A 632 6.17 -11.09 26.07
N MET A 633 4.95 -11.06 25.50
CA MET A 633 4.05 -9.89 25.63
C MET A 633 3.47 -9.75 27.05
N GLY A 634 3.53 -10.80 27.88
CA GLY A 634 3.02 -10.82 29.24
C GLY A 634 1.49 -10.95 29.35
N GLY A 635 1.02 -11.66 30.37
CA GLY A 635 -0.41 -11.84 30.66
C GLY A 635 -1.16 -12.77 29.70
N TYR A 636 -0.44 -13.63 28.97
CA TYR A 636 -1.01 -14.65 28.11
C TYR A 636 -0.70 -16.06 28.61
N GLY A 637 -1.71 -16.93 28.61
CA GLY A 637 -1.54 -18.38 28.74
C GLY A 637 -1.49 -19.04 27.35
N ILE A 638 -0.49 -19.90 27.14
CA ILE A 638 -0.17 -20.50 25.83
C ILE A 638 -0.17 -22.03 25.82
N ALA A 639 -0.59 -22.66 26.92
CA ALA A 639 -0.45 -24.10 27.12
C ALA A 639 -1.15 -24.93 26.04
N ARG A 640 -2.29 -24.44 25.55
CA ARG A 640 -3.16 -25.08 24.57
C ARG A 640 -3.26 -24.32 23.25
N THR A 641 -2.37 -23.35 23.01
CA THR A 641 -2.36 -22.55 21.78
C THR A 641 -2.29 -23.46 20.56
N GLY A 642 -3.28 -23.36 19.68
CA GLY A 642 -3.42 -24.12 18.44
C GLY A 642 -4.11 -25.48 18.56
N GLU A 643 -4.57 -25.86 19.76
CA GLU A 643 -5.37 -27.07 19.98
C GLU A 643 -6.82 -26.86 19.55
N VAL A 644 -7.42 -27.87 18.91
CA VAL A 644 -8.86 -27.93 18.69
C VAL A 644 -9.51 -28.38 20.00
N ILE A 645 -10.24 -27.48 20.65
CA ILE A 645 -10.82 -27.74 21.98
C ILE A 645 -12.27 -28.22 21.91
N TRP A 646 -12.92 -28.00 20.77
CA TRP A 646 -14.26 -28.50 20.49
C TRP A 646 -14.53 -28.55 18.98
N GLU A 647 -15.20 -29.62 18.53
CA GLU A 647 -15.75 -29.72 17.18
C GLU A 647 -17.27 -29.61 17.27
N TYR A 648 -17.81 -28.52 16.74
CA TYR A 648 -19.24 -28.28 16.66
C TYR A 648 -19.81 -28.89 15.37
N ASP A 649 -20.80 -29.77 15.50
CA ASP A 649 -21.42 -30.48 14.37
C ASP A 649 -22.48 -29.66 13.62
N GLY A 650 -22.76 -28.43 14.08
CA GLY A 650 -23.74 -27.53 13.49
C GLY A 650 -25.17 -27.71 14.04
N LYS A 651 -25.39 -28.49 15.10
CA LYS A 651 -26.73 -28.78 15.65
C LYS A 651 -27.01 -28.22 17.05
#